data_AF-A0A1N6EBE6-F1
#
_entry.id   AF-A0A1N6EBE6-F1
#
_cell.length_a   1.000
_cell.length_b   1.000
_cell.length_c   1.000
_cell.angle_alpha   90.00
_cell.angle_beta   90.00
_cell.angle_gamma   90.00
#
_symmetry.space_group_name_H-M   'P 1'
#
loop_
_entity.id
_entity.type
_entity.pdbx_description
1 polymer ?
#
loop_
_entity_poly.entity_id
_entity_poly.type
_entity_poly.pdbx_seq_one_letter_code
_entity_poly.pdbx_strand_id
1 'polypeptide(L)'
;MTQPETPVSRSESGKSASSVDAAAVAESPPPAPEPWTGERVREWNAYYDLYVVLGVVLLVFVASANKISHSSIWSQLKAGQVIAAKGVPVPLVTDPFSYTMQGKRWINIPWLFQWSHALLYDGAFRLVPPDNNDVISPTRRSEQVGAGALVGLTALARVATLLVLLGIRRSGPGLWWSAVCATLALGAVYSPLGVMLGGIAGPASVSPDTWGQLFLAIELLLLHRAINLGRPRATYGLVPLFLLWANVSDSFLIGLLVLAATVIGRRFRATSPKSEADPLPFSRGLSVLGICAAVCLINPSWHLAYLAAAEPFLQLFQPAGGIVSSEQLSYFGKGIRGRDPARGGSIWMVLIAFYFAIVLIGLASFALNRKRFSVSRFLTFAVMAFLWALYIRFGSLFAIVFAATLMLNGQEWYQDRFGVEGRLGRSWSIWSTGGRFVTILLVFLLVAKGLTGYGRAVGDNVFGFGFNPDDFAFEAADYLRSAKIQGHILNTTRLQGDSLIWRASPQQRPFIDGRTHLYPQALQEELQQIRLALADDAVKTWKPLLDRFSISAVMIEPTTAPKTYRGLMQSPNWIPFYDDGSVVMFGRADAPAGDLAFFESSRLNPETLAYQSAKALPPFDRPPTPVGRMDEIFQNRFGAYPQPHTEAAERWLQGQPSDSETLPLPDPAHCLLAIREARIALSRKPDDTQAYRILSRAYRDLMVQESALLVGVKLTPENREAVSRVPLQPRLLMNRLRQRLTSLNFAIQTTPPPKLREERLALFRLNLELFELYMSINFFDLARDRLQAAIAHADQETQEFQSRLTQQYNLLNNQIKQIQDGLAEMLAEQQASPMNRADFAMNQGAPGLAIQELEEALQVNVAVNTVKPLLIDLYCDTGQPEKALDILAPSTTIDDPTLGSEPGTPAYRQGRVYFLLGNYGYAGSLWRNYAIRQIRLERSFAALGAGTSLLHGDAKPASTLFMSLPGKLTNQANWTNELALCELESGESTQSAEEFIAALTLLPNLPTRPVIAYYLEKMGKSVPPLAKASDETEGTTPKANTEDEKATSKPESDKLAPAEPKVNPPTDPPTPEKPKEEGAAKPSA
;
A
#
# COMPACT_ATOMS: atom_id res chain seq x y z
N MET A 1 -10.30 -42.22 5.34
CA MET A 1 -11.15 -43.34 5.78
C MET A 1 -12.21 -42.83 6.74
N THR A 2 -13.35 -43.53 6.86
CA THR A 2 -14.60 -43.03 7.43
C THR A 2 -15.03 -43.74 8.71
N GLN A 3 -15.34 -42.95 9.75
CA GLN A 3 -16.33 -43.24 10.80
C GLN A 3 -16.05 -44.48 11.72
N PRO A 4 -16.96 -44.83 12.66
CA PRO A 4 -17.13 -44.10 13.92
C PRO A 4 -17.26 -45.04 15.15
N GLU A 5 -17.24 -44.52 16.39
CA GLU A 5 -17.87 -45.24 17.52
C GLU A 5 -18.74 -44.35 18.40
N THR A 6 -19.87 -44.93 18.80
CA THR A 6 -21.00 -44.34 19.54
C THR A 6 -20.88 -44.58 21.05
N PRO A 7 -21.60 -43.80 21.89
CA PRO A 7 -21.51 -43.92 23.34
C PRO A 7 -22.42 -45.02 23.91
N VAL A 8 -21.96 -45.72 24.96
CA VAL A 8 -22.80 -46.57 25.81
C VAL A 8 -22.51 -46.32 27.30
N SER A 9 -23.56 -46.44 28.10
CA SER A 9 -23.66 -46.17 29.52
C SER A 9 -22.82 -47.08 30.43
N ARG A 10 -22.64 -46.65 31.68
CA ARG A 10 -22.71 -47.56 32.83
C ARG A 10 -23.46 -46.95 34.01
N SER A 11 -24.48 -47.69 34.43
CA SER A 11 -25.10 -47.62 35.76
C SER A 11 -24.12 -48.08 36.83
N GLU A 12 -24.30 -47.63 38.08
CA GLU A 12 -24.48 -48.60 39.17
C GLU A 12 -25.17 -48.01 40.40
N SER A 13 -25.82 -48.89 41.16
CA SER A 13 -26.74 -48.54 42.23
C SER A 13 -26.36 -49.18 43.55
N GLY A 14 -26.28 -48.36 44.61
CA GLY A 14 -26.97 -48.67 45.86
C GLY A 14 -26.16 -49.09 47.09
N LYS A 15 -26.50 -48.41 48.21
CA LYS A 15 -26.43 -48.85 49.63
C LYS A 15 -25.01 -48.94 50.22
N SER A 16 -24.73 -48.59 51.49
CA SER A 16 -25.51 -48.11 52.66
C SER A 16 -24.55 -47.26 53.57
N ALA A 17 -24.86 -46.64 54.72
CA ALA A 17 -25.94 -46.83 55.70
C ALA A 17 -26.11 -45.62 56.65
N SER A 18 -27.04 -45.77 57.61
CA SER A 18 -27.21 -45.06 58.90
C SER A 18 -27.70 -43.60 58.93
N SER A 19 -28.82 -43.44 59.64
CA SER A 19 -29.54 -42.24 60.00
C SER A 19 -29.04 -41.59 61.30
N VAL A 20 -29.06 -40.25 61.36
CA VAL A 20 -29.29 -39.47 62.60
C VAL A 20 -30.20 -38.29 62.24
N ASP A 21 -31.14 -37.97 63.13
CA ASP A 21 -32.12 -36.91 62.93
C ASP A 21 -31.49 -35.53 62.65
N ALA A 22 -31.88 -34.93 61.52
CA ALA A 22 -31.80 -33.51 61.28
C ALA A 22 -33.21 -32.97 61.04
N ALA A 23 -33.69 -32.10 61.93
CA ALA A 23 -35.02 -31.51 61.82
C ALA A 23 -35.16 -30.80 60.47
N ALA A 24 -36.31 -31.01 59.81
CA ALA A 24 -36.58 -30.45 58.49
C ALA A 24 -36.64 -28.91 58.53
N VAL A 25 -35.52 -28.26 58.18
CA VAL A 25 -35.55 -26.89 57.67
C VAL A 25 -36.18 -26.98 56.28
N ALA A 26 -37.47 -26.66 56.20
CA ALA A 26 -38.14 -26.52 54.92
C ALA A 26 -37.41 -25.44 54.11
N GLU A 27 -36.83 -25.82 52.97
CA GLU A 27 -36.31 -24.84 52.01
C GLU A 27 -37.45 -23.90 51.63
N SER A 28 -37.32 -22.63 52.04
CA SER A 28 -38.24 -21.59 51.61
C SER A 28 -38.25 -21.55 50.09
N PRO A 29 -39.42 -21.63 49.42
CA PRO A 29 -39.48 -21.67 47.96
C PRO A 29 -38.77 -20.44 47.37
N PRO A 30 -38.13 -20.56 46.19
CA PRO A 30 -37.45 -19.44 45.57
C PRO A 30 -38.41 -18.25 45.47
N PRO A 31 -37.97 -17.03 45.84
CA PRO A 31 -38.85 -15.89 45.94
C PRO A 31 -39.61 -15.68 44.63
N ALA A 32 -40.93 -15.55 44.74
CA ALA A 32 -41.80 -15.42 43.57
C ALA A 32 -41.30 -14.29 42.66
N PRO A 33 -41.27 -14.50 41.32
CA PRO A 33 -40.70 -13.52 40.41
C PRO A 33 -41.43 -12.18 40.54
N GLU A 34 -40.69 -11.15 40.98
CA GLU A 34 -41.24 -9.83 41.27
C GLU A 34 -42.05 -9.27 40.09
N PRO A 35 -43.23 -8.67 40.35
CA PRO A 35 -44.16 -8.27 39.31
C PRO A 35 -43.56 -7.24 38.35
N TRP A 36 -43.88 -7.37 37.07
CA TRP A 36 -43.35 -6.51 36.01
C TRP A 36 -44.04 -5.14 36.01
N THR A 37 -43.50 -4.19 36.78
CA THR A 37 -44.02 -2.83 36.93
C THR A 37 -43.45 -1.84 35.89
N GLY A 38 -44.10 -0.69 35.73
CA GLY A 38 -43.60 0.42 34.91
C GLY A 38 -42.26 0.99 35.40
N GLU A 39 -41.90 0.76 36.67
CA GLU A 39 -40.60 1.15 37.23
C GLU A 39 -39.50 0.19 36.79
N ARG A 40 -39.72 -1.13 36.92
CA ARG A 40 -38.82 -2.14 36.36
C ARG A 40 -38.62 -1.99 34.85
N VAL A 41 -39.66 -1.59 34.10
CA VAL A 41 -39.52 -1.23 32.67
C VAL A 41 -38.56 -0.04 32.48
N ARG A 42 -38.55 0.96 33.36
CA ARG A 42 -37.60 2.09 33.28
C ARG A 42 -36.17 1.66 33.62
N GLU A 43 -36.00 0.83 34.65
CA GLU A 43 -34.70 0.27 35.06
C GLU A 43 -34.08 -0.60 33.96
N TRP A 44 -34.84 -1.56 33.42
CA TRP A 44 -34.38 -2.39 32.31
C TRP A 44 -34.08 -1.60 31.04
N ASN A 45 -34.89 -0.58 30.72
CA ASN A 45 -34.58 0.32 29.61
C ASN A 45 -33.27 1.10 29.87
N ALA A 46 -33.03 1.58 31.09
CA ALA A 46 -31.79 2.27 31.46
C ALA A 46 -30.57 1.33 31.44
N TYR A 47 -30.75 0.06 31.80
CA TYR A 47 -29.73 -0.98 31.68
C TYR A 47 -29.36 -1.23 30.21
N TYR A 48 -30.34 -1.47 29.32
CA TYR A 48 -30.07 -1.61 27.89
C TYR A 48 -29.52 -0.32 27.24
N ASP A 49 -29.92 0.86 27.72
CA ASP A 49 -29.37 2.14 27.29
C ASP A 49 -27.87 2.25 27.56
N LEU A 50 -27.36 1.65 28.64
CA LEU A 50 -25.94 1.59 28.92
C LEU A 50 -25.18 0.80 27.84
N TYR A 51 -25.73 -0.33 27.39
CA TYR A 51 -25.15 -1.11 26.28
C TYR A 51 -25.20 -0.36 24.95
N VAL A 52 -26.30 0.34 24.65
CA VAL A 52 -26.37 1.21 23.46
C VAL A 52 -25.29 2.29 23.55
N VAL A 53 -25.17 2.98 24.68
CA VAL A 53 -24.16 4.05 24.87
C VAL A 53 -22.74 3.48 24.78
N LEU A 54 -22.45 2.35 25.40
CA LEU A 54 -21.13 1.70 25.33
C LEU A 54 -20.78 1.29 23.89
N GLY A 55 -21.73 0.72 23.16
CA GLY A 55 -21.57 0.41 21.74
C GLY A 55 -21.34 1.66 20.88
N VAL A 56 -22.05 2.75 21.15
CA VAL A 56 -21.88 4.02 20.42
C VAL A 56 -20.56 4.70 20.77
N VAL A 57 -20.08 4.60 22.03
CA VAL A 57 -18.72 5.03 22.42
C VAL A 57 -17.66 4.24 21.66
N LEU A 58 -17.80 2.91 21.58
CA LEU A 58 -16.90 2.07 20.80
C LEU A 58 -16.95 2.40 19.30
N LEU A 59 -18.14 2.61 18.73
CA LEU A 59 -18.32 2.99 17.33
C LEU A 59 -17.68 4.35 17.02
N VAL A 60 -17.90 5.38 17.85
CA VAL A 60 -17.29 6.70 17.68
C VAL A 60 -15.77 6.61 17.83
N PHE A 61 -15.26 5.80 18.76
CA PHE A 61 -13.82 5.57 18.90
C PHE A 61 -13.23 4.91 17.64
N VAL A 62 -13.79 3.78 17.19
CA VAL A 62 -13.33 3.05 15.99
C VAL A 62 -13.45 3.91 14.73
N ALA A 63 -14.53 4.67 14.57
CA ALA A 63 -14.72 5.58 13.43
C ALA A 63 -13.82 6.83 13.47
N SER A 64 -13.16 7.11 14.61
CA SER A 64 -12.27 8.27 14.79
C SER A 64 -10.79 7.89 14.88
N ALA A 65 -10.48 6.66 15.30
CA ALA A 65 -9.12 6.12 15.38
C ALA A 65 -8.65 5.65 14.00
N ASN A 66 -8.55 6.59 13.06
CA ASN A 66 -8.06 6.36 11.70
C ASN A 66 -6.58 6.74 11.56
N LYS A 67 -5.86 6.04 10.70
CA LYS A 67 -4.50 6.43 10.30
C LYS A 67 -4.50 7.84 9.68
N ILE A 68 -3.45 8.61 9.95
CA ILE A 68 -3.27 9.94 9.36
C ILE A 68 -3.07 9.81 7.84
N SER A 69 -3.96 10.45 7.08
CA SER A 69 -3.99 10.48 5.60
C SER A 69 -3.90 11.91 5.01
N HIS A 70 -3.92 12.95 5.86
CA HIS A 70 -3.86 14.35 5.45
C HIS A 70 -2.50 14.99 5.78
N SER A 71 -1.96 15.80 4.87
CA SER A 71 -0.59 16.32 4.97
C SER A 71 -0.41 17.50 5.93
N SER A 72 -1.47 18.29 6.14
CA SER A 72 -1.39 19.58 6.84
C SER A 72 -1.06 19.49 8.33
N ILE A 73 -1.14 18.30 8.93
CA ILE A 73 -0.65 18.06 10.30
C ILE A 73 0.88 18.17 10.38
N TRP A 74 1.62 17.80 9.32
CA TRP A 74 3.08 17.76 9.38
C TRP A 74 3.70 19.17 9.42
N SER A 75 3.15 20.12 8.66
CA SER A 75 3.53 21.53 8.74
C SER A 75 3.09 22.18 10.06
N GLN A 76 1.97 21.72 10.66
CA GLN A 76 1.53 22.13 12.01
C GLN A 76 2.46 21.60 13.12
N LEU A 77 2.89 20.33 13.07
CA LEU A 77 3.84 19.76 14.01
C LEU A 77 5.20 20.45 13.92
N LYS A 78 5.71 20.71 12.71
CA LYS A 78 6.95 21.49 12.52
C LYS A 78 6.84 22.90 13.12
N ALA A 79 5.72 23.59 12.91
CA ALA A 79 5.46 24.89 13.54
C ALA A 79 5.49 24.79 15.07
N GLY A 80 4.86 23.74 15.65
CA GLY A 80 4.88 23.46 17.08
C GLY A 80 6.29 23.20 17.64
N GLN A 81 7.10 22.40 16.94
CA GLN A 81 8.51 22.15 17.29
C GLN A 81 9.33 23.45 17.28
N VAL A 82 9.15 24.32 16.28
CA VAL A 82 9.84 25.62 16.20
C VAL A 82 9.35 26.58 17.31
N ILE A 83 8.08 26.54 17.71
CA ILE A 83 7.56 27.30 18.86
C ILE A 83 8.20 26.78 20.16
N ALA A 84 8.22 25.46 20.37
CA ALA A 84 8.82 24.85 21.55
C ALA A 84 10.32 25.14 21.67
N ALA A 85 11.07 25.09 20.57
CA ALA A 85 12.51 25.39 20.52
C ALA A 85 12.85 26.85 20.89
N LYS A 86 11.90 27.78 20.80
CA LYS A 86 12.09 29.20 21.20
C LYS A 86 11.94 29.43 22.71
N GLY A 87 11.63 28.41 23.51
CA GLY A 87 11.63 28.46 24.98
C GLY A 87 10.46 29.24 25.63
N VAL A 88 9.77 30.09 24.86
CA VAL A 88 8.54 30.78 25.27
C VAL A 88 7.45 30.45 24.24
N PRO A 89 6.19 30.18 24.64
CA PRO A 89 5.08 29.91 23.72
C PRO A 89 4.60 31.17 22.97
N VAL A 90 5.52 31.83 22.25
CA VAL A 90 5.23 32.93 21.33
C VAL A 90 4.98 32.31 19.95
N PRO A 91 3.81 32.55 19.33
CA PRO A 91 3.53 31.99 18.03
C PRO A 91 4.40 32.61 16.94
N LEU A 92 4.50 31.87 15.83
CA LEU A 92 5.16 32.34 14.62
C LEU A 92 4.30 33.41 13.94
N VAL A 93 4.69 34.68 14.11
CA VAL A 93 4.04 35.86 13.50
C VAL A 93 4.52 36.12 12.06
N THR A 94 5.63 35.52 11.65
CA THR A 94 6.17 35.56 10.28
C THR A 94 6.40 34.14 9.76
N ASP A 95 6.27 33.93 8.46
CA ASP A 95 6.57 32.62 7.85
C ASP A 95 8.08 32.35 7.80
N PRO A 96 8.56 31.25 8.42
CA PRO A 96 9.94 30.80 8.31
C PRO A 96 10.14 29.70 7.26
N PHE A 97 9.06 29.17 6.68
CA PHE A 97 9.10 27.87 5.98
C PHE A 97 9.12 27.98 4.45
N SER A 98 8.29 28.81 3.83
CA SER A 98 8.27 28.96 2.36
C SER A 98 9.23 30.03 1.89
N TYR A 99 9.77 29.92 0.66
CA TYR A 99 10.57 30.99 0.07
C TYR A 99 9.71 32.07 -0.60
N THR A 100 8.52 31.74 -1.09
CA THR A 100 7.59 32.68 -1.74
C THR A 100 6.92 33.64 -0.75
N MET A 101 6.76 33.22 0.52
CA MET A 101 6.20 34.02 1.60
C MET A 101 7.17 34.29 2.75
N GLN A 102 8.47 34.01 2.58
CA GLN A 102 9.51 34.20 3.59
C GLN A 102 9.43 35.58 4.27
N GLY A 103 9.35 35.58 5.60
CA GLY A 103 9.32 36.81 6.41
C GLY A 103 8.03 37.62 6.34
N LYS A 104 7.07 37.28 5.45
CA LYS A 104 5.74 37.89 5.44
C LYS A 104 4.95 37.44 6.68
N ARG A 105 3.99 38.28 7.10
CA ARG A 105 3.19 38.04 8.30
C ARG A 105 2.31 36.79 8.13
N TRP A 106 2.37 35.87 9.10
CA TRP A 106 1.52 34.70 9.18
C TRP A 106 0.55 34.84 10.36
N ILE A 107 -0.75 34.63 10.09
CA ILE A 107 -1.82 34.66 11.10
C ILE A 107 -1.97 33.23 11.65
N ASN A 108 -1.17 32.89 12.64
CA ASN A 108 -1.16 31.54 13.22
C ASN A 108 -2.20 31.41 14.36
N ILE A 109 -3.48 31.19 14.00
CA ILE A 109 -4.56 30.99 14.98
C ILE A 109 -4.33 29.74 15.86
N PRO A 110 -4.10 28.52 15.32
CA PRO A 110 -4.07 27.28 16.10
C PRO A 110 -2.69 27.00 16.74
N TRP A 111 -1.99 28.04 17.20
CA TRP A 111 -0.62 27.90 17.71
C TRP A 111 -0.54 27.01 18.97
N LEU A 112 -1.57 27.02 19.82
CA LEU A 112 -1.61 26.19 21.03
C LEU A 112 -1.85 24.72 20.68
N PHE A 113 -2.64 24.45 19.64
CA PHE A 113 -2.78 23.11 19.05
C PHE A 113 -1.43 22.62 18.54
N GLN A 114 -0.76 23.41 17.69
CA GLN A 114 0.55 23.06 17.11
C GLN A 114 1.58 22.72 18.19
N TRP A 115 1.75 23.60 19.17
CA TRP A 115 2.71 23.43 20.26
C TRP A 115 2.40 22.19 21.12
N SER A 116 1.14 22.03 21.56
CA SER A 116 0.75 20.88 22.40
C SER A 116 0.86 19.54 21.68
N HIS A 117 0.50 19.48 20.40
CA HIS A 117 0.56 18.25 19.62
C HIS A 117 2.01 17.91 19.20
N ALA A 118 2.86 18.91 18.95
CA ALA A 118 4.29 18.68 18.78
C ALA A 118 4.96 18.11 20.05
N LEU A 119 4.62 18.62 21.24
CA LEU A 119 5.12 18.07 22.50
C LEU A 119 4.65 16.62 22.73
N LEU A 120 3.41 16.29 22.39
CA LEU A 120 2.91 14.91 22.48
C LEU A 120 3.60 13.98 21.46
N TYR A 121 3.77 14.44 20.22
CA TYR A 121 4.47 13.69 19.17
C TYR A 121 5.92 13.42 19.57
N ASP A 122 6.68 14.46 19.91
CA ASP A 122 8.10 14.34 20.31
C ASP A 122 8.26 13.52 21.59
N GLY A 123 7.32 13.66 22.54
CA GLY A 123 7.30 12.87 23.77
C GLY A 123 7.11 11.39 23.51
N ALA A 124 6.12 11.02 22.70
CA ALA A 124 5.84 9.63 22.32
C ALA A 124 6.93 9.03 21.41
N PHE A 125 7.49 9.83 20.49
CA PHE A 125 8.61 9.45 19.62
C PHE A 125 9.83 9.01 20.44
N ARG A 126 10.17 9.76 21.51
CA ARG A 126 11.33 9.47 22.37
C ARG A 126 11.18 8.23 23.26
N LEU A 127 9.98 7.65 23.38
CA LEU A 127 9.76 6.42 24.14
C LEU A 127 10.27 5.16 23.40
N VAL A 128 10.51 5.26 22.08
CA VAL A 128 10.92 4.14 21.24
C VAL A 128 12.33 4.40 20.70
N PRO A 129 13.33 3.57 21.04
CA PRO A 129 14.67 3.70 20.48
C PRO A 129 14.67 3.42 18.97
N PRO A 130 15.60 4.00 18.21
CA PRO A 130 15.73 3.72 16.78
C PRO A 130 16.04 2.24 16.54
N ASP A 131 15.48 1.69 15.47
CA ASP A 131 15.71 0.34 15.03
C ASP A 131 17.00 0.27 14.20
N ASN A 132 18.08 -0.20 14.83
CA ASN A 132 19.39 -0.31 14.18
C ASN A 132 19.44 -1.30 13.01
N ASN A 133 18.39 -2.12 12.82
CA ASN A 133 18.30 -3.08 11.73
C ASN A 133 17.59 -2.49 10.48
N ASP A 134 16.81 -1.41 10.62
CA ASP A 134 16.22 -0.70 9.48
C ASP A 134 17.19 0.38 8.98
N VAL A 135 18.01 0.01 8.00
CA VAL A 135 19.02 0.89 7.38
C VAL A 135 18.40 2.07 6.63
N ILE A 136 17.15 1.96 6.15
CA ILE A 136 16.48 3.02 5.39
C ILE A 136 15.82 4.04 6.33
N SER A 137 15.15 3.55 7.38
CA SER A 137 14.33 4.39 8.26
C SER A 137 14.40 3.93 9.71
N PRO A 138 15.55 4.08 10.40
CA PRO A 138 15.71 3.62 11.78
C PRO A 138 14.71 4.28 12.75
N THR A 139 14.13 5.43 12.40
CA THR A 139 13.09 6.12 13.16
C THR A 139 11.66 5.64 12.89
N ARG A 140 11.42 4.72 11.94
CA ARG A 140 10.07 4.32 11.47
C ARG A 140 9.13 3.93 12.60
N ARG A 141 9.59 3.11 13.56
CA ARG A 141 8.78 2.71 14.73
C ARG A 141 8.43 3.89 15.62
N SER A 142 9.40 4.76 15.91
CA SER A 142 9.23 5.97 16.73
C SER A 142 8.26 6.96 16.08
N GLU A 143 8.32 7.14 14.76
CA GLU A 143 7.39 7.99 14.00
C GLU A 143 5.96 7.46 14.03
N GLN A 144 5.77 6.14 13.90
CA GLN A 144 4.45 5.49 13.98
C GLN A 144 3.84 5.61 15.37
N VAL A 145 4.64 5.49 16.44
CA VAL A 145 4.17 5.70 17.83
C VAL A 145 3.84 7.17 18.10
N GLY A 146 4.67 8.10 17.63
CA GLY A 146 4.40 9.54 17.70
C GLY A 146 3.06 9.91 17.03
N ALA A 147 2.85 9.46 15.79
CA ALA A 147 1.58 9.66 15.09
C ALA A 147 0.40 8.92 15.74
N GLY A 148 0.63 7.70 16.24
CA GLY A 148 -0.37 6.90 16.95
C GLY A 148 -0.90 7.57 18.21
N ALA A 149 -0.04 8.25 18.98
CA ALA A 149 -0.46 9.05 20.13
C ALA A 149 -1.41 10.19 19.74
N LEU A 150 -1.17 10.85 18.60
CA LEU A 150 -2.04 11.92 18.09
C LEU A 150 -3.40 11.38 17.60
N VAL A 151 -3.42 10.23 16.92
CA VAL A 151 -4.66 9.54 16.51
C VAL A 151 -5.46 9.13 17.74
N GLY A 152 -4.82 8.56 18.76
CA GLY A 152 -5.46 8.20 20.02
C GLY A 152 -6.07 9.40 20.75
N LEU A 153 -5.34 10.50 20.87
CA LEU A 153 -5.86 11.74 21.46
C LEU A 153 -7.06 12.30 20.66
N THR A 154 -7.00 12.24 19.34
CA THR A 154 -8.08 12.69 18.45
C THR A 154 -9.35 11.84 18.61
N ALA A 155 -9.20 10.52 18.69
CA ALA A 155 -10.31 9.60 18.96
C ALA A 155 -10.91 9.83 20.36
N LEU A 156 -10.08 10.07 21.38
CA LEU A 156 -10.53 10.43 22.73
C LEU A 156 -11.25 11.78 22.76
N ALA A 157 -10.82 12.78 21.98
CA ALA A 157 -11.51 14.07 21.84
C ALA A 157 -12.90 13.92 21.19
N ARG A 158 -13.04 13.05 20.16
CA ARG A 158 -14.35 12.69 19.58
C ARG A 158 -15.24 11.95 20.57
N VAL A 159 -14.70 11.03 21.38
CA VAL A 159 -15.45 10.37 22.47
C VAL A 159 -15.86 11.39 23.54
N ALA A 160 -15.00 12.35 23.91
CA ALA A 160 -15.37 13.43 24.82
C ALA A 160 -16.52 14.29 24.24
N THR A 161 -16.50 14.57 22.93
CA THR A 161 -17.57 15.29 22.21
C THR A 161 -18.89 14.52 22.29
N LEU A 162 -18.87 13.21 22.07
CA LEU A 162 -20.01 12.31 22.27
C LEU A 162 -20.55 12.37 23.71
N LEU A 163 -19.69 12.23 24.72
CA LEU A 163 -20.09 12.24 26.13
C LEU A 163 -20.70 13.60 26.55
N VAL A 164 -20.16 14.71 26.03
CA VAL A 164 -20.71 16.06 26.21
C VAL A 164 -22.09 16.17 25.56
N LEU A 165 -22.27 15.69 24.32
CA LEU A 165 -23.56 15.64 23.62
C LEU A 165 -24.61 14.80 24.37
N LEU A 166 -24.25 13.64 24.92
CA LEU A 166 -25.15 12.83 25.76
C LEU A 166 -25.59 13.56 27.05
N GLY A 167 -24.83 14.56 27.49
CA GLY A 167 -25.21 15.49 28.57
C GLY A 167 -26.29 16.52 28.17
N ILE A 168 -26.53 16.74 26.88
CA ILE A 168 -27.55 17.67 26.35
C ILE A 168 -28.91 16.95 26.31
N ARG A 169 -29.50 16.76 27.49
CA ARG A 169 -30.80 16.08 27.65
C ARG A 169 -31.69 16.70 28.72
N ARG A 170 -33.00 16.46 28.59
CA ARG A 170 -34.00 16.68 29.65
C ARG A 170 -33.93 15.53 30.67
N SER A 171 -34.34 15.79 31.90
CA SER A 171 -34.65 14.72 32.87
C SER A 171 -35.81 13.89 32.31
N GLY A 172 -35.59 12.58 32.16
CA GLY A 172 -36.61 11.69 31.61
C GLY A 172 -36.06 10.45 30.90
N PRO A 173 -36.80 9.91 29.89
CA PRO A 173 -36.76 8.51 29.54
C PRO A 173 -35.53 8.13 28.70
N GLY A 174 -34.51 7.64 29.40
CA GLY A 174 -33.40 6.90 28.82
C GLY A 174 -32.32 7.72 28.11
N LEU A 175 -31.31 7.01 27.62
CA LEU A 175 -30.24 7.53 26.75
C LEU A 175 -30.37 7.04 25.29
N TRP A 176 -31.22 6.06 24.98
CA TRP A 176 -31.36 5.47 23.63
C TRP A 176 -31.50 6.51 22.52
N TRP A 177 -32.48 7.44 22.61
CA TRP A 177 -32.66 8.47 21.57
C TRP A 177 -31.45 9.40 21.43
N SER A 178 -30.82 9.77 22.55
CA SER A 178 -29.60 10.58 22.53
C SER A 178 -28.45 9.84 21.87
N ALA A 179 -28.27 8.55 22.16
CA ALA A 179 -27.27 7.71 21.54
C ALA A 179 -27.51 7.55 20.03
N VAL A 180 -28.75 7.37 19.58
CA VAL A 180 -29.09 7.35 18.13
C VAL A 180 -28.75 8.68 17.45
N CYS A 181 -29.12 9.82 18.04
CA CYS A 181 -28.80 11.14 17.49
C CYS A 181 -27.29 11.39 17.43
N ALA A 182 -26.54 10.95 18.46
CA ALA A 182 -25.09 11.07 18.49
C ALA A 182 -24.41 10.13 17.49
N THR A 183 -24.93 8.92 17.27
CA THR A 183 -24.48 8.02 16.21
C THR A 183 -24.61 8.65 14.84
N LEU A 184 -25.74 9.30 14.53
CA LEU A 184 -25.92 9.98 13.24
C LEU A 184 -24.91 11.12 13.04
N ALA A 185 -24.52 11.83 14.10
CA ALA A 185 -23.57 12.93 14.00
C ALA A 185 -22.09 12.49 13.98
N LEU A 186 -21.69 11.53 14.82
CA LEU A 186 -20.28 11.18 15.08
C LEU A 186 -19.92 9.70 14.82
N GLY A 187 -20.91 8.81 14.70
CA GLY A 187 -20.70 7.36 14.61
C GLY A 187 -20.79 6.82 13.18
N ALA A 188 -21.99 6.87 12.57
CA ALA A 188 -22.21 6.45 11.20
C ALA A 188 -23.48 7.09 10.59
N VAL A 189 -23.44 7.36 9.29
CA VAL A 189 -24.61 7.77 8.49
C VAL A 189 -24.58 7.12 7.11
N TYR A 190 -25.74 6.83 6.52
CA TYR A 190 -25.79 6.41 5.12
C TYR A 190 -25.66 7.64 4.22
N SER A 191 -24.61 7.67 3.40
CA SER A 191 -24.24 8.78 2.51
C SER A 191 -24.35 8.37 1.04
N PRO A 192 -24.23 9.31 0.09
CA PRO A 192 -24.15 9.01 -1.34
C PRO A 192 -23.05 8.02 -1.74
N LEU A 193 -21.98 7.93 -0.95
CA LEU A 193 -20.84 7.03 -1.16
C LEU A 193 -20.95 5.75 -0.30
N GLY A 194 -22.17 5.44 0.19
CA GLY A 194 -22.43 4.33 1.10
C GLY A 194 -22.34 4.72 2.56
N VAL A 195 -22.17 3.73 3.45
CA VAL A 195 -22.10 3.94 4.91
C VAL A 195 -20.81 4.67 5.27
N MET A 196 -20.94 5.95 5.64
CA MET A 196 -19.87 6.83 6.10
C MET A 196 -19.70 6.69 7.60
N LEU A 197 -18.57 6.10 8.02
CA LEU A 197 -18.15 6.07 9.42
C LEU A 197 -17.68 7.48 9.83
N GLY A 198 -17.97 7.87 11.07
CA GLY A 198 -17.79 9.23 11.59
C GLY A 198 -19.06 10.08 11.58
N GLY A 199 -20.18 9.53 11.09
CA GLY A 199 -21.48 10.22 11.03
C GLY A 199 -21.48 11.40 10.04
N ILE A 200 -22.44 12.32 10.18
CA ILE A 200 -22.52 13.56 9.37
C ILE A 200 -21.23 14.39 9.51
N ALA A 201 -20.54 14.32 10.65
CA ALA A 201 -19.28 15.02 10.87
C ALA A 201 -18.09 14.43 10.10
N GLY A 202 -18.27 13.29 9.45
CA GLY A 202 -17.21 12.56 8.78
C GLY A 202 -16.17 11.95 9.75
N PRO A 203 -15.26 11.13 9.20
CA PRO A 203 -14.16 10.53 9.95
C PRO A 203 -13.31 11.62 10.61
N ALA A 204 -12.80 11.33 11.80
CA ALA A 204 -11.94 12.27 12.52
C ALA A 204 -10.56 12.40 11.86
N SER A 205 -10.01 13.61 11.89
CA SER A 205 -8.65 13.91 11.45
C SER A 205 -7.89 14.58 12.60
N VAL A 206 -6.59 14.29 12.69
CA VAL A 206 -5.67 14.97 13.61
C VAL A 206 -5.51 16.42 13.16
N SER A 207 -6.40 17.30 13.63
CA SER A 207 -6.52 18.68 13.20
C SER A 207 -7.23 19.56 14.23
N PRO A 208 -7.09 20.91 14.13
CA PRO A 208 -7.83 21.87 14.93
C PRO A 208 -9.37 21.72 14.88
N ASP A 209 -9.94 21.22 13.77
CA ASP A 209 -11.40 21.11 13.61
C ASP A 209 -12.04 20.17 14.63
N THR A 210 -11.38 19.04 14.93
CA THR A 210 -11.90 18.06 15.90
C THR A 210 -11.97 18.65 17.32
N TRP A 211 -11.06 19.56 17.67
CA TRP A 211 -11.15 20.32 18.93
C TRP A 211 -12.25 21.40 18.87
N GLY A 212 -12.44 22.05 17.72
CA GLY A 212 -13.56 22.95 17.47
C GLY A 212 -14.93 22.29 17.69
N GLN A 213 -15.10 21.05 17.23
CA GLN A 213 -16.31 20.25 17.48
C GLN A 213 -16.56 20.01 18.98
N LEU A 214 -15.50 19.67 19.74
CA LEU A 214 -15.58 19.48 21.19
C LEU A 214 -15.98 20.78 21.89
N PHE A 215 -15.36 21.91 21.54
CA PHE A 215 -15.69 23.20 22.14
C PHE A 215 -17.13 23.64 21.80
N LEU A 216 -17.59 23.44 20.57
CA LEU A 216 -18.98 23.68 20.18
C LEU A 216 -19.97 22.80 20.97
N ALA A 217 -19.65 21.52 21.21
CA ALA A 217 -20.48 20.66 22.05
C ALA A 217 -20.52 21.16 23.50
N ILE A 218 -19.39 21.64 24.04
CA ILE A 218 -19.32 22.23 25.39
C ILE A 218 -20.12 23.53 25.46
N GLU A 219 -20.04 24.40 24.44
CA GLU A 219 -20.86 25.61 24.33
C GLU A 219 -22.35 25.27 24.41
N LEU A 220 -22.82 24.33 23.58
CA LEU A 220 -24.22 23.90 23.56
C LEU A 220 -24.64 23.26 24.91
N LEU A 221 -23.75 22.53 25.59
CA LEU A 221 -24.03 22.00 26.93
C LEU A 221 -24.13 23.10 27.99
N LEU A 222 -23.28 24.12 27.95
CA LEU A 222 -23.33 25.27 28.87
C LEU A 222 -24.59 26.11 28.63
N LEU A 223 -24.94 26.37 27.36
CA LEU A 223 -26.18 27.02 26.96
C LEU A 223 -27.41 26.20 27.38
N HIS A 224 -27.39 24.87 27.22
CA HIS A 224 -28.46 23.99 27.71
C HIS A 224 -28.61 24.04 29.23
N ARG A 225 -27.51 23.99 29.98
CA ARG A 225 -27.51 24.13 31.45
C ARG A 225 -28.09 25.49 31.88
N ALA A 226 -27.72 26.57 31.21
CA ALA A 226 -28.21 27.91 31.51
C ALA A 226 -29.70 28.10 31.16
N ILE A 227 -30.09 27.76 29.94
CA ILE A 227 -31.41 28.09 29.37
C ILE A 227 -32.47 27.04 29.72
N ASN A 228 -32.13 25.76 29.61
CA ASN A 228 -33.11 24.67 29.73
C ASN A 228 -33.16 24.04 31.14
N LEU A 229 -32.06 24.10 31.89
CA LEU A 229 -31.95 23.54 33.26
C LEU A 229 -31.89 24.62 34.36
N GLY A 230 -32.11 25.90 34.03
CA GLY A 230 -32.22 26.98 35.00
C GLY A 230 -30.94 27.29 35.79
N ARG A 231 -29.75 26.96 35.27
CA ARG A 231 -28.46 27.19 35.94
C ARG A 231 -27.70 28.38 35.32
N PRO A 232 -28.10 29.63 35.56
CA PRO A 232 -27.57 30.80 34.83
C PRO A 232 -26.05 30.96 34.98
N ARG A 233 -25.45 30.54 36.11
CA ARG A 233 -23.99 30.58 36.32
C ARG A 233 -23.18 29.78 35.29
N ALA A 234 -23.81 28.85 34.56
CA ALA A 234 -23.13 28.11 33.48
C ALA A 234 -22.64 29.01 32.32
N THR A 235 -23.25 30.19 32.13
CA THR A 235 -22.83 31.14 31.07
C THR A 235 -21.43 31.71 31.30
N TYR A 236 -20.96 31.79 32.55
CA TYR A 236 -19.59 32.23 32.85
C TYR A 236 -18.53 31.25 32.32
N GLY A 237 -18.88 29.97 32.13
CA GLY A 237 -18.00 28.97 31.53
C GLY A 237 -17.73 29.22 30.04
N LEU A 238 -18.53 30.04 29.36
CA LEU A 238 -18.30 30.40 27.95
C LEU A 238 -17.04 31.27 27.80
N VAL A 239 -16.73 32.13 28.77
CA VAL A 239 -15.59 33.05 28.70
C VAL A 239 -14.24 32.31 28.62
N PRO A 240 -13.88 31.39 29.55
CA PRO A 240 -12.66 30.61 29.42
C PRO A 240 -12.70 29.61 28.25
N LEU A 241 -13.89 29.17 27.82
CA LEU A 241 -14.05 28.34 26.63
C LEU A 241 -13.61 29.09 25.36
N PHE A 242 -14.11 30.31 25.14
CA PHE A 242 -13.72 31.13 23.98
C PHE A 242 -12.26 31.59 24.03
N LEU A 243 -11.70 31.82 25.23
CA LEU A 243 -10.26 32.06 25.41
C LEU A 243 -9.42 30.89 24.88
N LEU A 244 -9.76 29.67 25.27
CA LEU A 244 -9.06 28.46 24.82
C LEU A 244 -9.28 28.22 23.33
N TRP A 245 -10.54 28.28 22.89
CA TRP A 245 -10.95 27.99 21.51
C TRP A 245 -10.22 28.87 20.50
N ALA A 246 -10.18 30.18 20.72
CA ALA A 246 -9.52 31.14 19.83
C ALA A 246 -8.00 30.95 19.70
N ASN A 247 -7.35 30.14 20.56
CA ASN A 247 -5.93 29.79 20.46
C ASN A 247 -5.68 28.36 19.91
N VAL A 248 -6.74 27.57 19.75
CA VAL A 248 -6.69 26.16 19.31
C VAL A 248 -7.26 25.98 17.90
N SER A 249 -8.33 26.68 17.52
CA SER A 249 -9.00 26.54 16.21
C SER A 249 -9.64 27.84 15.73
N ASP A 250 -9.59 28.06 14.41
CA ASP A 250 -10.29 29.09 13.63
C ASP A 250 -11.83 29.03 13.78
N SER A 251 -12.39 27.85 14.08
CA SER A 251 -13.82 27.63 14.29
C SER A 251 -14.44 28.42 15.46
N PHE A 252 -13.65 29.12 16.29
CA PHE A 252 -14.16 29.97 17.36
C PHE A 252 -15.17 31.02 16.87
N LEU A 253 -15.00 31.53 15.64
CA LEU A 253 -15.95 32.47 15.03
C LEU A 253 -17.32 31.82 14.79
N ILE A 254 -17.36 30.53 14.46
CA ILE A 254 -18.61 29.77 14.30
C ILE A 254 -19.32 29.62 15.65
N GLY A 255 -18.57 29.37 16.73
CA GLY A 255 -19.11 29.44 18.10
C GLY A 255 -19.74 30.79 18.42
N LEU A 256 -19.05 31.90 18.12
CA LEU A 256 -19.60 33.25 18.31
C LEU A 256 -20.89 33.49 17.49
N LEU A 257 -20.99 32.94 16.27
CA LEU A 257 -22.21 32.98 15.47
C LEU A 257 -23.35 32.15 16.07
N VAL A 258 -23.05 30.97 16.63
CA VAL A 258 -24.03 30.11 17.34
C VAL A 258 -24.50 30.78 18.64
N LEU A 259 -23.61 31.40 19.41
CA LEU A 259 -23.95 32.20 20.58
C LEU A 259 -24.81 33.41 20.20
N ALA A 260 -24.46 34.14 19.14
CA ALA A 260 -25.22 35.27 18.64
C ALA A 260 -26.64 34.84 18.18
N ALA A 261 -26.75 33.77 17.38
CA ALA A 261 -28.03 33.19 16.99
C ALA A 261 -28.88 32.77 18.20
N THR A 262 -28.24 32.16 19.21
CA THR A 262 -28.92 31.82 20.47
C THR A 262 -29.48 33.08 21.15
N VAL A 263 -28.65 34.11 21.36
CA VAL A 263 -29.03 35.37 22.02
C VAL A 263 -30.10 36.13 21.26
N ILE A 264 -30.00 36.23 19.92
CA ILE A 264 -31.01 36.87 19.06
C ILE A 264 -32.36 36.13 19.20
N GLY A 265 -32.37 34.80 19.15
CA GLY A 265 -33.60 34.01 19.33
C GLY A 265 -34.26 34.21 20.70
N ARG A 266 -33.51 34.60 21.74
CA ARG A 266 -34.07 34.89 23.09
C ARG A 266 -34.94 36.14 23.11
N ARG A 267 -34.71 37.10 22.20
CA ARG A 267 -35.57 38.29 22.01
C ARG A 267 -37.01 37.92 21.67
N PHE A 268 -37.19 36.78 20.98
CA PHE A 268 -38.49 36.28 20.50
C PHE A 268 -39.02 35.12 21.37
N ARG A 269 -38.61 35.04 22.65
CA ARG A 269 -39.16 34.07 23.61
C ARG A 269 -40.66 34.36 23.81
N ALA A 270 -41.52 33.40 23.49
CA ALA A 270 -42.93 33.47 23.84
C ALA A 270 -43.11 33.51 25.37
N THR A 271 -43.75 34.57 25.88
CA THR A 271 -44.06 34.75 27.30
C THR A 271 -45.18 33.82 27.72
N SER A 272 -44.87 32.79 28.49
CA SER A 272 -45.87 31.91 29.10
C SER A 272 -46.38 32.51 30.42
N PRO A 273 -47.69 32.51 30.73
CA PRO A 273 -48.28 33.23 31.87
C PRO A 273 -47.89 32.70 33.27
N LYS A 274 -47.03 31.67 33.35
CA LYS A 274 -46.45 31.15 34.62
C LYS A 274 -44.93 31.35 34.70
N SER A 275 -44.34 32.30 33.96
CA SER A 275 -42.89 32.34 33.79
C SER A 275 -42.12 32.69 35.08
N GLU A 276 -41.29 31.76 35.52
CA GLU A 276 -40.09 32.05 36.32
C GLU A 276 -39.20 33.11 35.63
N ALA A 277 -38.35 33.76 36.42
CA ALA A 277 -37.41 34.77 35.93
C ALA A 277 -36.51 34.21 34.81
N ASP A 278 -36.31 35.00 33.76
CA ASP A 278 -35.58 34.54 32.57
C ASP A 278 -34.09 34.28 32.90
N PRO A 279 -33.55 33.06 32.76
CA PRO A 279 -32.21 32.73 33.25
C PRO A 279 -31.10 33.44 32.47
N LEU A 280 -31.32 33.67 31.16
CA LEU A 280 -30.43 34.44 30.29
C LEU A 280 -31.24 35.51 29.52
N PRO A 281 -31.49 36.68 30.11
CA PRO A 281 -32.19 37.78 29.45
C PRO A 281 -31.32 38.37 28.33
N PHE A 282 -31.95 38.98 27.32
CA PHE A 282 -31.29 39.47 26.11
C PHE A 282 -30.08 40.39 26.40
N SER A 283 -30.21 41.31 27.37
CA SER A 283 -29.11 42.19 27.80
C SER A 283 -27.91 41.43 28.36
N ARG A 284 -28.14 40.47 29.28
CA ARG A 284 -27.08 39.60 29.81
C ARG A 284 -26.48 38.72 28.71
N GLY A 285 -27.29 38.22 27.80
CA GLY A 285 -26.83 37.46 26.63
C GLY A 285 -25.88 38.27 25.74
N LEU A 286 -26.24 39.53 25.45
CA LEU A 286 -25.40 40.46 24.69
C LEU A 286 -24.10 40.80 25.44
N SER A 287 -24.15 41.00 26.76
CA SER A 287 -22.94 41.20 27.58
C SER A 287 -22.02 39.98 27.55
N VAL A 288 -22.56 38.76 27.68
CA VAL A 288 -21.77 37.52 27.60
C VAL A 288 -21.16 37.34 26.22
N LEU A 289 -21.90 37.58 25.14
CA LEU A 289 -21.40 37.56 23.77
C LEU A 289 -20.25 38.57 23.57
N GLY A 290 -20.43 39.81 24.05
CA GLY A 290 -19.41 40.86 23.98
C GLY A 290 -18.13 40.50 24.75
N ILE A 291 -18.25 39.92 25.95
CA ILE A 291 -17.10 39.46 26.73
C ILE A 291 -16.40 38.28 26.03
N CYS A 292 -17.15 37.30 25.52
CA CYS A 292 -16.56 36.17 24.79
C CYS A 292 -15.79 36.66 23.55
N ALA A 293 -16.37 37.60 22.79
CA ALA A 293 -15.70 38.19 21.64
C ALA A 293 -14.45 39.00 22.02
N ALA A 294 -14.51 39.81 23.09
CA ALA A 294 -13.38 40.57 23.58
C ALA A 294 -12.23 39.66 24.05
N VAL A 295 -12.55 38.54 24.70
CA VAL A 295 -11.56 37.58 25.22
C VAL A 295 -10.83 36.82 24.11
N CYS A 296 -11.44 36.61 22.93
CA CYS A 296 -10.72 36.07 21.77
C CYS A 296 -9.58 36.98 21.27
N LEU A 297 -9.60 38.29 21.58
CA LEU A 297 -8.52 39.23 21.22
C LEU A 297 -7.21 38.97 21.99
N ILE A 298 -7.24 38.12 23.02
CA ILE A 298 -6.04 37.63 23.72
C ILE A 298 -5.23 36.67 22.84
N ASN A 299 -5.80 36.13 21.75
CA ASN A 299 -5.00 35.45 20.72
C ASN A 299 -3.86 36.40 20.25
N PRO A 300 -2.60 35.96 20.12
CA PRO A 300 -1.48 36.84 19.76
C PRO A 300 -1.58 37.52 18.37
N SER A 301 -2.52 37.10 17.52
CA SER A 301 -2.87 37.77 16.26
C SER A 301 -3.89 38.92 16.43
N TRP A 302 -4.42 39.17 17.64
CA TRP A 302 -5.48 40.13 18.00
C TRP A 302 -6.66 40.07 17.00
N HIS A 303 -6.78 41.05 16.10
CA HIS A 303 -7.94 41.24 15.24
C HIS A 303 -7.77 40.52 13.92
N LEU A 304 -6.52 40.19 13.57
CA LEU A 304 -6.23 39.39 12.40
C LEU A 304 -6.74 37.95 12.56
N ALA A 305 -6.85 37.45 13.80
CA ALA A 305 -7.53 36.18 14.07
C ALA A 305 -9.01 36.22 13.61
N TYR A 306 -9.71 37.33 13.84
CA TYR A 306 -11.07 37.54 13.34
C TYR A 306 -11.12 37.65 11.82
N LEU A 307 -10.19 38.38 11.20
CA LEU A 307 -10.16 38.54 9.75
C LEU A 307 -9.86 37.21 9.03
N ALA A 308 -8.90 36.41 9.52
CA ALA A 308 -8.59 35.10 8.96
C ALA A 308 -9.73 34.09 9.18
N ALA A 309 -10.35 34.06 10.37
CA ALA A 309 -11.51 33.21 10.61
C ALA A 309 -12.75 33.63 9.78
N ALA A 310 -12.88 34.92 9.45
CA ALA A 310 -13.94 35.45 8.59
C ALA A 310 -13.63 35.34 7.09
N GLU A 311 -12.38 35.03 6.70
CA GLU A 311 -11.94 35.04 5.30
C GLU A 311 -12.81 34.17 4.37
N PRO A 312 -13.24 32.95 4.75
CA PRO A 312 -14.15 32.16 3.91
C PRO A 312 -15.45 32.89 3.57
N PHE A 313 -15.97 33.74 4.47
CA PHE A 313 -17.17 34.54 4.22
C PHE A 313 -16.90 35.79 3.38
N LEU A 314 -15.68 36.34 3.45
CA LEU A 314 -15.27 37.47 2.61
C LEU A 314 -15.05 37.02 1.15
N GLN A 315 -14.55 35.80 0.94
CA GLN A 315 -14.32 35.22 -0.39
C GLN A 315 -15.63 35.02 -1.20
N LEU A 316 -16.80 34.90 -0.56
CA LEU A 316 -18.11 34.87 -1.23
C LEU A 316 -18.41 36.13 -2.05
N PHE A 317 -17.84 37.28 -1.67
CA PHE A 317 -18.07 38.56 -2.31
C PHE A 317 -16.98 38.96 -3.31
N GLN A 318 -15.94 38.12 -3.47
CA GLN A 318 -14.91 38.32 -4.49
C GLN A 318 -15.33 37.66 -5.80
N PRO A 319 -14.89 38.19 -6.96
CA PRO A 319 -15.11 37.52 -8.25
C PRO A 319 -14.49 36.13 -8.18
N ALA A 320 -15.30 35.09 -8.38
CA ALA A 320 -14.79 33.73 -8.37
C ALA A 320 -13.72 33.55 -9.46
N GLY A 321 -12.45 33.42 -9.03
CA GLY A 321 -11.35 33.05 -9.91
C GLY A 321 -11.62 31.70 -10.57
N GLY A 322 -10.87 31.38 -11.64
CA GLY A 322 -11.07 30.14 -12.39
C GLY A 322 -10.84 28.84 -11.60
N ILE A 323 -10.28 28.93 -10.39
CA ILE A 323 -9.84 27.80 -9.57
C ILE A 323 -10.59 27.82 -8.22
N VAL A 324 -11.40 26.79 -7.96
CA VAL A 324 -12.11 26.60 -6.68
C VAL A 324 -11.34 25.59 -5.83
N SER A 325 -10.86 25.99 -4.66
CA SER A 325 -10.17 25.11 -3.72
C SER A 325 -11.14 24.09 -3.10
N SER A 326 -10.60 23.02 -2.47
CA SER A 326 -11.42 22.05 -1.72
C SER A 326 -12.16 22.70 -0.55
N GLU A 327 -11.55 23.69 0.11
CA GLU A 327 -12.14 24.44 1.21
C GLU A 327 -13.28 25.37 0.78
N GLN A 328 -13.28 25.79 -0.49
CA GLN A 328 -14.29 26.65 -1.11
C GLN A 328 -15.47 25.87 -1.74
N LEU A 329 -15.52 24.54 -1.59
CA LEU A 329 -16.60 23.75 -2.17
C LEU A 329 -17.95 24.01 -1.48
N SER A 330 -18.89 24.50 -2.27
CA SER A 330 -20.29 24.71 -1.89
C SER A 330 -21.19 23.63 -2.51
N TYR A 331 -22.26 23.22 -1.81
CA TYR A 331 -23.32 22.39 -2.38
C TYR A 331 -24.03 23.03 -3.59
N PHE A 332 -23.98 24.36 -3.73
CA PHE A 332 -24.65 25.09 -4.81
C PHE A 332 -23.66 25.72 -5.81
N GLY A 333 -22.36 25.64 -5.54
CA GLY A 333 -21.31 26.22 -6.37
C GLY A 333 -20.99 25.42 -7.64
N LYS A 334 -20.34 26.07 -8.61
CA LYS A 334 -19.89 25.43 -9.86
C LYS A 334 -18.79 24.38 -9.62
N GLY A 335 -17.98 24.53 -8.56
CA GLY A 335 -16.81 23.68 -8.28
C GLY A 335 -17.11 22.19 -8.04
N ILE A 336 -18.31 21.83 -7.56
CA ILE A 336 -18.72 20.42 -7.44
C ILE A 336 -19.30 19.83 -8.74
N ARG A 337 -19.66 20.67 -9.72
CA ARG A 337 -20.33 20.24 -10.96
C ARG A 337 -19.37 19.87 -12.09
N GLY A 338 -18.09 20.23 -11.98
CA GLY A 338 -17.09 20.07 -13.05
C GLY A 338 -15.89 19.17 -12.72
N ARG A 339 -15.90 18.44 -11.60
CA ARG A 339 -14.70 17.74 -11.09
C ARG A 339 -14.48 16.32 -11.60
N ASP A 340 -15.41 15.74 -12.36
CA ASP A 340 -15.28 14.38 -12.91
C ASP A 340 -16.10 14.25 -14.23
N PRO A 341 -15.44 14.33 -15.41
CA PRO A 341 -16.08 14.07 -16.70
C PRO A 341 -16.28 12.58 -16.99
N ALA A 342 -15.54 11.69 -16.32
CA ALA A 342 -15.50 10.26 -16.63
C ALA A 342 -16.64 9.48 -15.94
N ARG A 343 -17.07 9.92 -14.75
CA ARG A 343 -18.26 9.40 -14.07
C ARG A 343 -19.45 10.34 -14.24
N GLY A 344 -20.22 10.11 -15.30
CA GLY A 344 -21.27 11.00 -15.77
C GLY A 344 -22.20 11.58 -14.69
N GLY A 345 -22.14 12.90 -14.52
CA GLY A 345 -23.24 13.81 -14.16
C GLY A 345 -23.96 13.67 -12.81
N SER A 346 -23.74 12.61 -12.04
CA SER A 346 -24.67 12.18 -10.97
C SER A 346 -24.26 12.59 -9.55
N ILE A 347 -22.98 12.43 -9.18
CA ILE A 347 -22.50 12.52 -7.78
C ILE A 347 -22.91 13.83 -7.08
N TRP A 348 -22.78 14.98 -7.77
CA TRP A 348 -23.12 16.29 -7.20
C TRP A 348 -24.62 16.44 -6.89
N MET A 349 -25.51 15.81 -7.67
CA MET A 349 -26.94 15.79 -7.38
C MET A 349 -27.23 14.98 -6.11
N VAL A 350 -26.57 13.83 -5.94
CA VAL A 350 -26.77 12.98 -4.75
C VAL A 350 -26.19 13.65 -3.49
N LEU A 351 -25.09 14.41 -3.60
CA LEU A 351 -24.57 15.24 -2.51
C LEU A 351 -25.57 16.34 -2.09
N ILE A 352 -26.21 17.02 -3.05
CA ILE A 352 -27.27 18.01 -2.77
C ILE A 352 -28.49 17.33 -2.14
N ALA A 353 -28.91 16.17 -2.64
CA ALA A 353 -30.03 15.41 -2.08
C ALA A 353 -29.75 14.97 -0.63
N PHE A 354 -28.52 14.57 -0.32
CA PHE A 354 -28.09 14.26 1.05
C PHE A 354 -28.17 15.48 1.98
N TYR A 355 -27.65 16.64 1.55
CA TYR A 355 -27.80 17.89 2.29
C TYR A 355 -29.28 18.19 2.61
N PHE A 356 -30.16 18.15 1.60
CA PHE A 356 -31.58 18.41 1.81
C PHE A 356 -32.24 17.36 2.71
N ALA A 357 -31.94 16.08 2.57
CA ALA A 357 -32.49 15.02 3.42
C ALA A 357 -32.16 15.25 4.90
N ILE A 358 -30.89 15.53 5.23
CA ILE A 358 -30.46 15.79 6.61
C ILE A 358 -31.09 17.08 7.15
N VAL A 359 -31.11 18.17 6.37
CA VAL A 359 -31.74 19.43 6.81
C VAL A 359 -33.25 19.27 7.01
N LEU A 360 -33.95 18.53 6.14
CA LEU A 360 -35.38 18.24 6.28
C LEU A 360 -35.70 17.39 7.52
N ILE A 361 -34.84 16.42 7.89
CA ILE A 361 -34.98 15.68 9.16
C ILE A 361 -34.86 16.64 10.36
N GLY A 362 -33.91 17.57 10.30
CA GLY A 362 -33.77 18.63 11.31
C GLY A 362 -35.01 19.51 11.43
N LEU A 363 -35.53 20.02 10.30
CA LEU A 363 -36.75 20.83 10.25
C LEU A 363 -37.99 20.05 10.71
N ALA A 364 -38.14 18.78 10.34
CA ALA A 364 -39.22 17.92 10.78
C ALA A 364 -39.23 17.74 12.31
N SER A 365 -38.06 17.70 12.95
CA SER A 365 -37.98 17.64 14.42
C SER A 365 -38.60 18.87 15.11
N PHE A 366 -38.52 20.06 14.50
CA PHE A 366 -39.23 21.25 15.00
C PHE A 366 -40.74 21.20 14.76
N ALA A 367 -41.17 20.67 13.60
CA ALA A 367 -42.59 20.48 13.30
C ALA A 367 -43.27 19.50 14.26
N LEU A 368 -42.58 18.41 14.63
CA LEU A 368 -43.00 17.48 15.69
C LEU A 368 -43.06 18.18 17.06
N ASN A 369 -42.02 18.94 17.42
CA ASN A 369 -41.93 19.66 18.69
C ASN A 369 -42.64 21.04 18.70
N ARG A 370 -43.64 21.26 17.82
CA ARG A 370 -44.29 22.58 17.63
C ARG A 370 -44.85 23.23 18.90
N LYS A 371 -45.24 22.44 19.90
CA LYS A 371 -45.75 22.93 21.20
C LYS A 371 -44.68 23.62 22.06
N ARG A 372 -43.42 23.23 21.93
CA ARG A 372 -42.27 23.75 22.69
C ARG A 372 -41.23 24.38 21.75
N PHE A 373 -41.71 24.97 20.64
CA PHE A 373 -40.85 25.58 19.63
C PHE A 373 -39.95 26.66 20.24
N SER A 374 -38.64 26.57 19.97
CA SER A 374 -37.63 27.47 20.51
C SER A 374 -36.95 28.22 19.37
N VAL A 375 -37.20 29.54 19.28
CA VAL A 375 -36.62 30.40 18.24
C VAL A 375 -35.09 30.39 18.30
N SER A 376 -34.48 30.37 19.48
CA SER A 376 -33.03 30.22 19.65
C SER A 376 -32.51 28.92 19.02
N ARG A 377 -33.16 27.78 19.30
CA ARG A 377 -32.74 26.46 18.77
C ARG A 377 -32.94 26.39 17.25
N PHE A 378 -34.02 27.00 16.74
CA PHE A 378 -34.27 27.08 15.31
C PHE A 378 -33.24 27.96 14.60
N LEU A 379 -32.90 29.12 15.17
CA LEU A 379 -31.95 30.05 14.55
C LEU A 379 -30.52 29.49 14.54
N THR A 380 -30.07 28.82 15.61
CA THR A 380 -28.76 28.12 15.60
C THR A 380 -28.71 27.00 14.56
N PHE A 381 -29.79 26.21 14.45
CA PHE A 381 -29.91 25.17 13.42
C PHE A 381 -29.90 25.77 12.00
N ALA A 382 -30.69 26.81 11.75
CA ALA A 382 -30.82 27.44 10.44
C ALA A 382 -29.52 28.11 9.99
N VAL A 383 -28.81 28.80 10.90
CA VAL A 383 -27.48 29.37 10.62
C VAL A 383 -26.50 28.26 10.25
N MET A 384 -26.39 27.19 11.06
CA MET A 384 -25.44 26.11 10.74
C MET A 384 -25.80 25.33 9.46
N ALA A 385 -27.07 25.12 9.17
CA ALA A 385 -27.52 24.52 7.91
C ALA A 385 -27.12 25.39 6.71
N PHE A 386 -27.32 26.71 6.83
CA PHE A 386 -26.90 27.67 5.80
C PHE A 386 -25.38 27.72 5.62
N LEU A 387 -24.60 27.71 6.71
CA LEU A 387 -23.14 27.66 6.62
C LEU A 387 -22.64 26.36 5.96
N TRP A 388 -23.26 25.22 6.26
CA TRP A 388 -22.95 23.94 5.61
C TRP A 388 -23.33 23.93 4.11
N ALA A 389 -24.43 24.56 3.73
CA ALA A 389 -24.79 24.81 2.34
C ALA A 389 -23.75 25.66 1.60
N LEU A 390 -23.28 26.73 2.23
CA LEU A 390 -22.25 27.61 1.68
C LEU A 390 -20.92 26.87 1.51
N TYR A 391 -20.44 26.17 2.53
CA TYR A 391 -19.19 25.41 2.47
C TYR A 391 -19.30 24.03 3.13
N ILE A 392 -19.04 22.99 2.33
CA ILE A 392 -19.14 21.58 2.73
C ILE A 392 -18.31 21.27 3.98
N ARG A 393 -17.15 21.96 4.16
CA ARG A 393 -16.26 21.80 5.33
C ARG A 393 -16.95 22.06 6.68
N PHE A 394 -18.02 22.86 6.73
CA PHE A 394 -18.74 23.13 7.98
C PHE A 394 -19.72 22.00 8.40
N GLY A 395 -19.78 20.89 7.65
CA GLY A 395 -20.59 19.72 8.01
C GLY A 395 -20.25 19.12 9.38
N SER A 396 -18.98 19.18 9.79
CA SER A 396 -18.52 18.73 11.10
C SER A 396 -19.18 19.48 12.25
N LEU A 397 -19.18 20.81 12.19
CA LEU A 397 -19.80 21.69 13.19
C LEU A 397 -21.34 21.62 13.12
N PHE A 398 -21.90 21.53 11.90
CA PHE A 398 -23.35 21.34 11.72
C PHE A 398 -23.84 20.05 12.37
N ALA A 399 -23.10 18.93 12.27
CA ALA A 399 -23.46 17.65 12.88
C ALA A 399 -23.68 17.76 14.41
N ILE A 400 -22.86 18.56 15.11
CA ILE A 400 -22.97 18.80 16.56
C ILE A 400 -24.29 19.52 16.89
N VAL A 401 -24.60 20.61 16.16
CA VAL A 401 -25.85 21.38 16.33
C VAL A 401 -27.08 20.57 15.91
N PHE A 402 -26.96 19.77 14.85
CA PHE A 402 -27.99 18.82 14.39
C PHE A 402 -28.32 17.80 15.49
N ALA A 403 -27.32 17.12 16.05
CA ALA A 403 -27.51 16.16 17.14
C ALA A 403 -28.19 16.80 18.35
N ALA A 404 -27.64 17.91 18.88
CA ALA A 404 -28.22 18.62 20.02
C ALA A 404 -29.67 19.07 19.78
N THR A 405 -29.99 19.46 18.53
CA THR A 405 -31.35 19.85 18.12
C THR A 405 -32.31 18.66 18.12
N LEU A 406 -31.95 17.54 17.47
CA LEU A 406 -32.76 16.32 17.41
C LEU A 406 -32.95 15.69 18.79
N MET A 407 -31.90 15.67 19.63
CA MET A 407 -31.94 15.17 21.00
C MET A 407 -33.03 15.88 21.81
N LEU A 408 -32.98 17.22 21.84
CA LEU A 408 -33.92 18.02 22.62
C LEU A 408 -35.32 18.03 22.02
N ASN A 409 -35.47 18.18 20.69
CA ASN A 409 -36.78 18.17 20.04
C ASN A 409 -37.49 16.81 20.22
N GLY A 410 -36.77 15.69 20.02
CA GLY A 410 -37.33 14.35 20.17
C GLY A 410 -37.69 14.01 21.62
N GLN A 411 -36.84 14.36 22.59
CA GLN A 411 -37.14 14.16 24.02
C GLN A 411 -38.33 15.01 24.48
N GLU A 412 -38.39 16.28 24.10
CA GLU A 412 -39.49 17.18 24.48
C GLU A 412 -40.83 16.71 23.88
N TRP A 413 -40.85 16.33 22.61
CA TRP A 413 -42.01 15.70 21.97
C TRP A 413 -42.43 14.39 22.65
N TYR A 414 -41.46 13.53 22.97
CA TYR A 414 -41.74 12.23 23.60
C TYR A 414 -42.35 12.41 25.00
N GLN A 415 -41.78 13.29 25.81
CA GLN A 415 -42.30 13.62 27.14
C GLN A 415 -43.73 14.19 27.07
N ASP A 416 -44.00 15.09 26.12
CA ASP A 416 -45.34 15.64 25.88
C ASP A 416 -46.36 14.61 25.38
N ARG A 417 -45.93 13.58 24.65
CA ARG A 417 -46.83 12.58 24.04
C ARG A 417 -47.07 11.35 24.90
N PHE A 418 -46.05 10.88 25.63
CA PHE A 418 -46.05 9.59 26.32
C PHE A 418 -45.85 9.67 27.83
N GLY A 419 -45.32 10.79 28.35
CA GLY A 419 -44.98 10.97 29.77
C GLY A 419 -43.56 10.50 30.12
N VAL A 420 -43.29 10.34 31.42
CA VAL A 420 -41.97 9.97 31.98
C VAL A 420 -42.00 8.61 32.70
N GLU A 421 -43.15 7.93 32.70
CA GLU A 421 -43.37 6.62 33.30
C GLU A 421 -43.18 5.49 32.28
N GLY A 422 -42.71 4.33 32.74
CA GLY A 422 -42.56 3.15 31.90
C GLY A 422 -43.91 2.51 31.61
N ARG A 423 -44.20 2.28 30.32
CA ARG A 423 -45.47 1.67 29.88
C ARG A 423 -45.32 0.15 29.74
N LEU A 424 -46.42 -0.54 30.03
CA LEU A 424 -46.56 -1.98 29.89
C LEU A 424 -47.28 -2.33 28.57
N GLY A 425 -47.07 -3.55 28.06
CA GLY A 425 -47.75 -4.08 26.88
C GLY A 425 -46.82 -4.56 25.77
N ARG A 426 -47.27 -5.57 25.00
CA ARG A 426 -46.45 -6.29 24.00
C ARG A 426 -45.89 -5.36 22.92
N SER A 427 -46.73 -4.51 22.31
CA SER A 427 -46.32 -3.56 21.27
C SER A 427 -45.30 -2.52 21.77
N TRP A 428 -45.39 -2.14 23.05
CA TRP A 428 -44.44 -1.22 23.66
C TRP A 428 -43.10 -1.89 23.96
N SER A 429 -43.10 -3.14 24.42
CA SER A 429 -41.87 -3.93 24.59
C SER A 429 -41.16 -4.17 23.25
N ILE A 430 -41.90 -4.48 22.19
CA ILE A 430 -41.36 -4.61 20.82
C ILE A 430 -40.70 -3.29 20.37
N TRP A 431 -41.35 -2.15 20.57
CA TRP A 431 -40.78 -0.84 20.21
C TRP A 431 -39.57 -0.44 21.09
N SER A 432 -39.70 -0.56 22.41
CA SER A 432 -38.70 -0.08 23.38
C SER A 432 -37.49 -1.01 23.49
N THR A 433 -37.72 -2.31 23.70
CA THR A 433 -36.65 -3.31 23.88
C THR A 433 -36.15 -3.80 22.52
N GLY A 434 -37.05 -4.08 21.59
CA GLY A 434 -36.67 -4.47 20.22
C GLY A 434 -35.94 -3.36 19.47
N GLY A 435 -36.37 -2.09 19.60
CA GLY A 435 -35.66 -0.94 19.04
C GLY A 435 -34.23 -0.80 19.56
N ARG A 436 -34.00 -1.03 20.86
CA ARG A 436 -32.66 -1.07 21.46
C ARG A 436 -31.83 -2.24 20.96
N PHE A 437 -32.39 -3.45 20.91
CA PHE A 437 -31.70 -4.63 20.39
C PHE A 437 -31.26 -4.43 18.94
N VAL A 438 -32.13 -3.92 18.07
CA VAL A 438 -31.79 -3.55 16.69
C VAL A 438 -30.72 -2.47 16.65
N THR A 439 -30.76 -1.48 17.55
CA THR A 439 -29.71 -0.45 17.64
C THR A 439 -28.35 -1.06 18.03
N ILE A 440 -28.31 -1.94 19.02
CA ILE A 440 -27.09 -2.65 19.45
C ILE A 440 -26.54 -3.51 18.31
N LEU A 441 -27.40 -4.26 17.62
CA LEU A 441 -27.00 -5.10 16.48
C LEU A 441 -26.43 -4.25 15.33
N LEU A 442 -27.10 -3.15 14.95
CA LEU A 442 -26.62 -2.25 13.91
C LEU A 442 -25.28 -1.60 14.30
N VAL A 443 -25.15 -1.14 15.55
CA VAL A 443 -23.90 -0.57 16.07
C VAL A 443 -22.78 -1.62 16.06
N PHE A 444 -23.06 -2.86 16.46
CA PHE A 444 -22.09 -3.97 16.38
C PHE A 444 -21.66 -4.25 14.94
N LEU A 445 -22.58 -4.31 13.98
CA LEU A 445 -22.27 -4.49 12.55
C LEU A 445 -21.44 -3.33 11.98
N LEU A 446 -21.68 -2.09 12.45
CA LEU A 446 -20.90 -0.91 12.05
C LEU A 446 -19.50 -0.91 12.67
N VAL A 447 -19.35 -1.31 13.93
CA VAL A 447 -18.05 -1.54 14.58
C VAL A 447 -17.29 -2.64 13.85
N ALA A 448 -17.94 -3.77 13.54
CA ALA A 448 -17.35 -4.85 12.76
C ALA A 448 -16.87 -4.35 11.39
N LYS A 449 -17.70 -3.61 10.64
CA LYS A 449 -17.29 -2.99 9.37
C LYS A 449 -16.05 -2.10 9.53
N GLY A 450 -16.01 -1.25 10.56
CA GLY A 450 -14.88 -0.37 10.84
C GLY A 450 -13.59 -1.13 11.20
N LEU A 451 -13.71 -2.19 11.99
CA LEU A 451 -12.57 -3.02 12.41
C LEU A 451 -12.07 -3.96 11.31
N THR A 452 -12.92 -4.45 10.41
CA THR A 452 -12.52 -5.39 9.34
C THR A 452 -12.16 -4.70 8.02
N GLY A 453 -12.68 -3.50 7.77
CA GLY A 453 -12.58 -2.82 6.48
C GLY A 453 -13.52 -3.38 5.41
N TYR A 454 -14.55 -4.15 5.80
CA TYR A 454 -15.42 -4.83 4.84
C TYR A 454 -16.15 -3.85 3.89
N GLY A 455 -15.98 -4.07 2.58
CA GLY A 455 -16.61 -3.25 1.55
C GLY A 455 -16.02 -1.85 1.42
N ARG A 456 -14.77 -1.67 1.86
CA ARG A 456 -13.98 -0.44 1.72
C ARG A 456 -13.33 -0.36 0.34
N ALA A 457 -13.18 0.85 -0.20
CA ALA A 457 -12.47 1.15 -1.43
C ALA A 457 -11.03 1.65 -1.16
N VAL A 458 -10.17 1.60 -2.18
CA VAL A 458 -8.84 2.20 -2.12
C VAL A 458 -8.98 3.72 -1.94
N GLY A 459 -8.25 4.28 -0.97
CA GLY A 459 -8.31 5.71 -0.63
C GLY A 459 -9.34 6.10 0.46
N ASP A 460 -10.21 5.17 0.90
CA ASP A 460 -11.00 5.37 2.12
C ASP A 460 -10.07 5.41 3.37
N ASN A 461 -10.55 5.89 4.52
CA ASN A 461 -9.73 5.90 5.74
C ASN A 461 -9.55 4.49 6.35
N VAL A 462 -8.32 4.20 6.83
CA VAL A 462 -7.98 2.94 7.54
C VAL A 462 -8.24 3.11 9.04
N PHE A 463 -8.97 2.20 9.68
CA PHE A 463 -8.91 2.07 11.14
C PHE A 463 -7.51 1.64 11.58
N GLY A 464 -6.94 2.35 12.55
CA GLY A 464 -5.63 2.04 13.11
C GLY A 464 -4.89 3.29 13.59
N PHE A 465 -3.83 3.06 14.34
CA PHE A 465 -2.92 4.11 14.82
C PHE A 465 -1.78 4.33 13.82
N GLY A 466 -1.18 5.51 13.88
CA GLY A 466 -0.05 5.89 13.04
C GLY A 466 -0.48 6.49 11.70
N PHE A 467 0.33 6.27 10.66
CA PHE A 467 0.13 6.81 9.31
C PHE A 467 0.67 5.83 8.26
N ASN A 468 0.33 6.03 6.98
CA ASN A 468 1.02 5.35 5.90
C ASN A 468 2.08 6.30 5.31
N PRO A 469 3.39 5.98 5.35
CA PRO A 469 4.42 6.87 4.80
C PRO A 469 4.25 7.10 3.30
N ASP A 470 3.74 6.10 2.58
CA ASP A 470 3.52 6.14 1.13
C ASP A 470 2.41 7.13 0.71
N ASP A 471 1.57 7.61 1.65
CA ASP A 471 0.57 8.65 1.38
C ASP A 471 1.20 10.06 1.30
N PHE A 472 2.52 10.19 1.56
CA PHE A 472 3.24 11.46 1.65
C PHE A 472 4.54 11.45 0.84
N ALA A 473 4.97 12.62 0.36
CA ALA A 473 6.23 12.78 -0.39
C ALA A 473 7.45 12.86 0.56
N PHE A 474 7.53 11.95 1.54
CA PHE A 474 8.56 11.97 2.58
C PHE A 474 9.93 11.54 2.07
N GLU A 475 10.00 10.49 1.26
CA GLU A 475 11.28 10.02 0.70
C GLU A 475 11.90 11.06 -0.23
N ALA A 476 11.10 11.60 -1.15
CA ALA A 476 11.45 12.75 -1.97
C ALA A 476 11.99 13.93 -1.13
N ALA A 477 11.36 14.25 0.00
CA ALA A 477 11.81 15.32 0.87
C ALA A 477 13.09 14.95 1.67
N ASP A 478 13.27 13.70 2.08
CA ASP A 478 14.50 13.21 2.72
C ASP A 478 15.69 13.19 1.75
N TYR A 479 15.49 12.81 0.49
CA TYR A 479 16.48 12.91 -0.59
C TYR A 479 16.89 14.37 -0.83
N LEU A 480 15.91 15.28 -0.89
CA LEU A 480 16.18 16.71 -1.08
C LEU A 480 16.87 17.37 0.13
N ARG A 481 16.78 16.80 1.33
CA ARG A 481 17.56 17.26 2.50
C ARG A 481 19.06 17.06 2.34
N SER A 482 19.49 16.01 1.62
CA SER A 482 20.91 15.69 1.39
C SER A 482 21.43 16.12 0.01
N ALA A 483 20.53 16.40 -0.94
CA ALA A 483 20.87 16.90 -2.27
C ALA A 483 21.62 18.24 -2.24
N LYS A 484 22.69 18.36 -3.05
CA LYS A 484 23.54 19.56 -3.12
C LYS A 484 23.02 20.62 -4.10
N ILE A 485 21.72 20.91 -4.04
CA ILE A 485 21.05 21.88 -4.91
C ILE A 485 21.01 23.24 -4.20
N GLN A 486 21.51 24.29 -4.86
CA GLN A 486 21.56 25.66 -4.35
C GLN A 486 20.30 26.46 -4.69
N GLY A 487 19.72 26.25 -5.87
CA GLY A 487 18.46 26.88 -6.27
C GLY A 487 17.24 26.27 -5.59
N HIS A 488 16.11 26.99 -5.69
CA HIS A 488 14.85 26.55 -5.12
C HIS A 488 14.20 25.41 -5.92
N ILE A 489 13.30 24.70 -5.26
CA ILE A 489 12.52 23.60 -5.82
C ILE A 489 11.06 24.03 -5.92
N LEU A 490 10.45 23.78 -7.08
CA LEU A 490 9.02 23.98 -7.28
C LEU A 490 8.26 22.69 -6.97
N ASN A 491 7.63 22.62 -5.81
CA ASN A 491 6.61 21.62 -5.55
C ASN A 491 5.29 22.03 -6.24
N THR A 492 4.68 21.09 -6.98
CA THR A 492 3.46 21.34 -7.76
C THR A 492 2.17 21.08 -6.98
N THR A 493 2.24 20.44 -5.81
CA THR A 493 1.10 20.21 -4.92
C THR A 493 1.37 20.67 -3.48
N ARG A 494 0.32 20.98 -2.72
CA ARG A 494 0.43 21.41 -1.31
C ARG A 494 0.95 20.30 -0.38
N LEU A 495 0.63 19.04 -0.69
CA LEU A 495 1.05 17.84 0.04
C LEU A 495 2.57 17.65 -0.01
N GLN A 496 3.16 17.84 -1.19
CA GLN A 496 4.62 17.90 -1.35
C GLN A 496 5.22 19.04 -0.51
N GLY A 497 4.54 20.19 -0.45
CA GLY A 497 4.96 21.34 0.36
C GLY A 497 4.99 21.06 1.86
N ASP A 498 3.93 20.47 2.41
CA ASP A 498 3.88 20.05 3.81
C ASP A 498 4.98 18.99 4.12
N SER A 499 5.26 18.09 3.17
CA SER A 499 6.31 17.07 3.28
C SER A 499 7.72 17.68 3.35
N LEU A 500 8.00 18.68 2.51
CA LEU A 500 9.24 19.46 2.54
C LEU A 500 9.40 20.21 3.87
N ILE A 501 8.34 20.83 4.40
CA ILE A 501 8.37 21.50 5.71
C ILE A 501 8.73 20.50 6.83
N TRP A 502 8.20 19.29 6.77
CA TRP A 502 8.45 18.27 7.78
C TRP A 502 9.89 17.74 7.72
N ARG A 503 10.29 17.14 6.59
CA ARG A 503 11.53 16.37 6.44
C ARG A 503 12.74 17.20 6.02
N ALA A 504 12.56 18.24 5.20
CA ALA A 504 13.64 18.95 4.50
C ALA A 504 13.92 20.39 5.01
N SER A 505 13.03 20.95 5.83
CA SER A 505 13.21 22.30 6.39
C SER A 505 14.23 22.32 7.55
N PRO A 506 15.16 23.30 7.59
CA PRO A 506 15.16 24.55 6.82
C PRO A 506 15.97 24.54 5.51
N GLN A 507 16.64 23.43 5.16
CA GLN A 507 17.54 23.32 4.00
C GLN A 507 16.81 23.54 2.68
N GLN A 508 15.70 22.82 2.48
CA GLN A 508 14.82 22.99 1.33
C GLN A 508 13.47 23.53 1.80
N ARG A 509 12.93 24.46 1.01
CA ARG A 509 11.71 25.23 1.32
C ARG A 509 10.71 25.08 0.17
N PRO A 510 9.40 24.96 0.44
CA PRO A 510 8.41 24.85 -0.62
C PRO A 510 8.06 26.20 -1.26
N PHE A 511 7.52 26.12 -2.48
CA PHE A 511 6.84 27.20 -3.18
C PHE A 511 5.46 27.48 -2.58
N ILE A 512 4.73 26.42 -2.21
CA ILE A 512 3.39 26.46 -1.61
C ILE A 512 3.19 25.26 -0.66
N ASP A 513 2.34 25.39 0.37
CA ASP A 513 2.01 24.29 1.30
C ASP A 513 0.54 24.32 1.75
N GLY A 514 0.17 23.50 2.73
CA GLY A 514 -1.20 23.34 3.23
C GLY A 514 -1.79 24.55 3.98
N ARG A 515 -1.00 25.59 4.31
CA ARG A 515 -1.46 26.78 5.05
C ARG A 515 -2.20 27.76 4.13
N THR A 516 -3.46 27.46 3.83
CA THR A 516 -4.28 28.17 2.82
C THR A 516 -4.32 29.69 3.00
N HIS A 517 -4.52 30.19 4.22
CA HIS A 517 -4.53 31.63 4.55
C HIS A 517 -3.21 32.39 4.31
N LEU A 518 -2.10 31.68 4.09
CA LEU A 518 -0.81 32.32 3.82
C LEU A 518 -0.69 32.76 2.35
N TYR A 519 -1.30 32.04 1.40
CA TYR A 519 -0.96 32.15 -0.02
C TYR A 519 -1.99 32.95 -0.84
N PRO A 520 -1.66 34.19 -1.31
CA PRO A 520 -2.60 35.02 -2.07
C PRO A 520 -3.05 34.37 -3.37
N GLN A 521 -4.28 34.65 -3.80
CA GLN A 521 -4.87 34.09 -5.03
C GLN A 521 -3.98 34.30 -6.26
N ALA A 522 -3.36 35.47 -6.41
CA ALA A 522 -2.45 35.77 -7.53
C ALA A 522 -1.26 34.78 -7.63
N LEU A 523 -0.70 34.32 -6.50
CA LEU A 523 0.37 33.32 -6.50
C LEU A 523 -0.16 31.92 -6.86
N GLN A 524 -1.42 31.62 -6.54
CA GLN A 524 -2.06 30.36 -6.92
C GLN A 524 -2.39 30.31 -8.42
N GLU A 525 -2.81 31.45 -8.99
CA GLU A 525 -3.01 31.62 -10.44
C GLU A 525 -1.67 31.54 -11.19
N GLU A 526 -0.61 32.15 -10.66
CA GLU A 526 0.74 32.04 -11.22
C GLU A 526 1.29 30.61 -11.14
N LEU A 527 1.10 29.89 -10.04
CA LEU A 527 1.43 28.46 -9.96
C LEU A 527 0.67 27.65 -11.02
N GLN A 528 -0.59 27.97 -11.27
CA GLN A 528 -1.37 27.30 -12.33
C GLN A 528 -0.82 27.64 -13.73
N GLN A 529 -0.41 28.88 -13.98
CA GLN A 529 0.27 29.27 -15.22
C GLN A 529 1.59 28.49 -15.41
N ILE A 530 2.40 28.35 -14.36
CA ILE A 530 3.62 27.53 -14.40
C ILE A 530 3.29 26.07 -14.70
N ARG A 531 2.30 25.47 -14.03
CA ARG A 531 1.91 24.06 -14.25
C ARG A 531 1.42 23.81 -15.69
N LEU A 532 0.66 24.74 -16.27
CA LEU A 532 0.25 24.68 -17.67
C LEU A 532 1.44 24.83 -18.62
N ALA A 533 2.30 25.82 -18.38
CA ALA A 533 3.50 26.04 -19.20
C ALA A 533 4.49 24.86 -19.15
N LEU A 534 4.61 24.16 -18.02
CA LEU A 534 5.38 22.91 -17.92
C LEU A 534 4.71 21.74 -18.65
N ALA A 535 3.36 21.69 -18.69
CA ALA A 535 2.62 20.64 -19.39
C ALA A 535 2.70 20.73 -20.92
N ASP A 536 3.03 21.91 -21.45
CA ASP A 536 3.22 22.21 -22.88
C ASP A 536 4.70 22.48 -23.24
N ASP A 537 5.63 22.29 -22.30
CA ASP A 537 7.03 22.76 -22.32
C ASP A 537 7.24 24.14 -22.97
N ALA A 538 6.37 25.09 -22.63
CA ALA A 538 6.35 26.43 -23.18
C ALA A 538 7.50 27.28 -22.59
N VAL A 539 8.73 27.08 -23.07
CA VAL A 539 9.97 27.71 -22.56
C VAL A 539 9.85 29.22 -22.40
N LYS A 540 9.23 29.91 -23.38
CA LYS A 540 9.02 31.37 -23.33
C LYS A 540 8.14 31.83 -22.17
N THR A 541 7.32 30.94 -21.61
CA THR A 541 6.40 31.20 -20.50
C THR A 541 6.96 30.71 -19.18
N TRP A 542 7.44 29.46 -19.09
CA TRP A 542 7.92 28.92 -17.82
C TRP A 542 9.26 29.52 -17.39
N LYS A 543 10.21 29.74 -18.31
CA LYS A 543 11.57 30.18 -17.93
C LYS A 543 11.59 31.51 -17.16
N PRO A 544 10.95 32.61 -17.63
CA PRO A 544 10.91 33.86 -16.87
C PRO A 544 10.25 33.73 -15.50
N LEU A 545 9.26 32.84 -15.36
CA LEU A 545 8.58 32.58 -14.09
C LEU A 545 9.49 31.83 -13.12
N LEU A 546 10.21 30.81 -13.57
CA LEU A 546 11.13 30.03 -12.74
C LEU A 546 12.38 30.84 -12.35
N ASP A 547 12.96 31.61 -13.28
CA ASP A 547 14.11 32.49 -13.04
C ASP A 547 13.82 33.52 -11.95
N ARG A 548 12.62 34.12 -11.95
CA ARG A 548 12.20 35.13 -10.96
C ARG A 548 12.15 34.61 -9.53
N PHE A 549 11.96 33.31 -9.34
CA PHE A 549 11.95 32.63 -8.04
C PHE A 549 13.25 31.85 -7.77
N SER A 550 14.25 31.94 -8.64
CA SER A 550 15.51 31.17 -8.59
C SER A 550 15.27 29.65 -8.51
N ILE A 551 14.31 29.13 -9.28
CA ILE A 551 13.97 27.71 -9.29
C ILE A 551 14.90 26.96 -10.25
N SER A 552 15.64 25.98 -9.71
CA SER A 552 16.54 25.09 -10.46
C SER A 552 15.90 23.74 -10.81
N ALA A 553 14.93 23.28 -10.02
CA ALA A 553 14.28 21.97 -10.20
C ALA A 553 12.76 22.02 -9.95
N VAL A 554 12.02 21.14 -10.62
CA VAL A 554 10.57 20.97 -10.44
C VAL A 554 10.26 19.56 -9.92
N MET A 555 9.29 19.47 -9.00
CA MET A 555 8.87 18.27 -8.31
C MET A 555 7.41 17.99 -8.69
N ILE A 556 7.17 16.91 -9.44
CA ILE A 556 5.86 16.56 -9.97
C ILE A 556 5.37 15.21 -9.47
N GLU A 557 4.06 15.02 -9.47
CA GLU A 557 3.38 13.77 -9.19
C GLU A 557 2.84 13.21 -10.52
N PRO A 558 3.44 12.16 -11.11
CA PRO A 558 3.08 11.70 -12.46
C PRO A 558 1.63 11.23 -12.59
N THR A 559 1.06 10.67 -11.52
CA THR A 559 -0.32 10.17 -11.47
C THR A 559 -1.35 11.30 -11.63
N THR A 560 -1.10 12.49 -11.06
CA THR A 560 -2.00 13.65 -11.16
C THR A 560 -1.64 14.61 -12.29
N ALA A 561 -0.42 14.52 -12.84
CA ALA A 561 0.06 15.35 -13.95
C ALA A 561 0.72 14.53 -15.10
N PRO A 562 0.05 13.51 -15.69
CA PRO A 562 0.66 12.60 -16.66
C PRO A 562 1.04 13.27 -17.99
N LYS A 563 0.40 14.39 -18.35
CA LYS A 563 0.83 15.21 -19.51
C LYS A 563 2.17 15.89 -19.24
N THR A 564 2.31 16.52 -18.06
CA THR A 564 3.55 17.18 -17.64
C THR A 564 4.69 16.17 -17.52
N TYR A 565 4.46 15.00 -16.91
CA TYR A 565 5.49 13.95 -16.84
C TYR A 565 6.00 13.55 -18.23
N ARG A 566 5.11 13.30 -19.19
CA ARG A 566 5.50 12.97 -20.58
C ARG A 566 6.26 14.11 -21.26
N GLY A 567 5.75 15.35 -21.16
CA GLY A 567 6.39 16.54 -21.74
C GLY A 567 7.80 16.79 -21.20
N LEU A 568 8.00 16.68 -19.89
CA LEU A 568 9.32 16.89 -19.26
C LEU A 568 10.30 15.74 -19.55
N MET A 569 9.83 14.48 -19.62
CA MET A 569 10.69 13.32 -19.97
C MET A 569 11.21 13.36 -21.41
N GLN A 570 10.46 13.94 -22.33
CA GLN A 570 10.80 14.06 -23.76
C GLN A 570 11.53 15.37 -24.11
N SER A 571 11.59 16.32 -23.19
CA SER A 571 12.14 17.66 -23.44
C SER A 571 13.66 17.72 -23.25
N PRO A 572 14.42 18.37 -24.16
CA PRO A 572 15.85 18.63 -23.97
C PRO A 572 16.13 19.71 -22.91
N ASN A 573 15.10 20.44 -22.42
CA ASN A 573 15.26 21.49 -21.43
C ASN A 573 15.33 20.95 -19.99
N TRP A 574 15.09 19.65 -19.79
CA TRP A 574 14.87 19.03 -18.50
C TRP A 574 15.69 17.74 -18.33
N ILE A 575 16.25 17.56 -17.14
CA ILE A 575 17.08 16.41 -16.77
C ILE A 575 16.34 15.67 -15.64
N PRO A 576 15.73 14.51 -15.90
CA PRO A 576 15.16 13.69 -14.82
C PRO A 576 16.31 13.13 -13.96
N PHE A 577 16.27 13.38 -12.64
CA PHE A 577 17.34 13.00 -11.71
C PHE A 577 16.88 12.23 -10.46
N TYR A 578 15.56 12.10 -10.27
CA TYR A 578 15.00 11.37 -9.13
C TYR A 578 13.60 10.85 -9.45
N ASP A 579 13.31 9.63 -9.02
CA ASP A 579 12.01 8.97 -9.12
C ASP A 579 11.86 7.98 -7.95
N ASP A 580 10.79 8.13 -7.15
CA ASP A 580 10.37 7.16 -6.12
C ASP A 580 9.02 6.52 -6.42
N GLY A 581 8.50 6.71 -7.63
CA GLY A 581 7.21 6.18 -8.04
C GLY A 581 6.03 7.12 -7.75
N SER A 582 6.06 7.82 -6.61
CA SER A 582 5.07 8.86 -6.26
C SER A 582 5.43 10.23 -6.85
N VAL A 583 6.72 10.54 -6.84
CA VAL A 583 7.29 11.83 -7.22
C VAL A 583 8.43 11.62 -8.21
N VAL A 584 8.46 12.46 -9.24
CA VAL A 584 9.60 12.57 -10.16
C VAL A 584 10.10 14.01 -10.12
N MET A 585 11.43 14.18 -10.13
CA MET A 585 12.06 15.50 -10.15
C MET A 585 12.87 15.72 -11.41
N PHE A 586 12.73 16.92 -11.97
CA PHE A 586 13.40 17.36 -13.17
C PHE A 586 14.23 18.61 -12.85
N GLY A 587 15.53 18.52 -13.11
CA GLY A 587 16.47 19.64 -13.04
C GLY A 587 16.44 20.39 -14.36
N ARG A 588 16.62 21.69 -14.33
CA ARG A 588 16.74 22.50 -15.55
C ARG A 588 18.08 22.26 -16.23
N ALA A 589 18.08 22.04 -17.54
CA ALA A 589 19.30 21.95 -18.34
C ALA A 589 20.08 23.28 -18.44
N ASP A 590 19.42 24.41 -18.11
CA ASP A 590 20.02 25.75 -18.06
C ASP A 590 20.25 26.26 -16.63
N ALA A 591 20.28 25.36 -15.64
CA ALA A 591 20.56 25.69 -14.24
C ALA A 591 22.01 26.21 -14.03
N PRO A 592 22.29 26.92 -12.91
CA PRO A 592 23.65 27.30 -12.53
C PRO A 592 24.58 26.09 -12.45
N ALA A 593 25.86 26.27 -12.79
CA ALA A 593 26.81 25.17 -13.01
C ALA A 593 26.92 24.15 -11.85
N GLY A 594 26.75 24.57 -10.59
CA GLY A 594 26.74 23.66 -9.44
C GLY A 594 25.51 22.73 -9.42
N ASP A 595 24.33 23.27 -9.71
CA ASP A 595 23.08 22.51 -9.77
C ASP A 595 23.04 21.63 -11.03
N LEU A 596 23.49 22.16 -12.17
CA LEU A 596 23.55 21.40 -13.43
C LEU A 596 24.50 20.19 -13.32
N ALA A 597 25.67 20.35 -12.70
CA ALA A 597 26.59 19.25 -12.45
C ALA A 597 25.97 18.18 -11.53
N PHE A 598 25.19 18.58 -10.52
CA PHE A 598 24.41 17.65 -9.70
C PHE A 598 23.37 16.89 -10.54
N PHE A 599 22.55 17.59 -11.33
CA PHE A 599 21.50 16.98 -12.15
C PHE A 599 22.04 15.99 -13.18
N GLU A 600 23.14 16.31 -13.88
CA GLU A 600 23.77 15.37 -14.81
C GLU A 600 24.41 14.17 -14.07
N SER A 601 25.02 14.38 -12.90
CA SER A 601 25.59 13.28 -12.10
C SER A 601 24.55 12.33 -11.50
N SER A 602 23.32 12.80 -11.29
CA SER A 602 22.20 12.05 -10.74
C SER A 602 21.15 11.67 -11.80
N ARG A 603 21.46 11.87 -13.09
CA ARG A 603 20.52 11.64 -14.19
C ARG A 603 20.00 10.20 -14.20
N LEU A 604 18.70 10.04 -14.47
CA LEU A 604 18.05 8.73 -14.60
C LEU A 604 18.44 8.02 -15.92
N ASN A 605 19.72 7.70 -16.07
CA ASN A 605 20.25 6.90 -17.16
C ASN A 605 20.20 5.40 -16.78
N PRO A 606 19.49 4.55 -17.54
CA PRO A 606 19.35 3.13 -17.20
C PRO A 606 20.68 2.38 -17.09
N GLU A 607 21.60 2.55 -18.04
CA GLU A 607 22.87 1.81 -18.05
C GLU A 607 23.80 2.24 -16.91
N THR A 608 23.89 3.55 -16.65
CA THR A 608 24.70 4.08 -15.55
C THR A 608 24.15 3.60 -14.20
N LEU A 609 22.82 3.66 -14.00
CA LEU A 609 22.21 3.21 -12.74
C LEU A 609 22.29 1.68 -12.57
N ALA A 610 22.11 0.90 -13.64
CA ALA A 610 22.20 -0.56 -13.60
C ALA A 610 23.62 -1.06 -13.32
N TYR A 611 24.63 -0.52 -14.02
CA TYR A 611 25.97 -1.13 -14.09
C TYR A 611 27.10 -0.31 -13.46
N GLN A 612 26.88 0.96 -13.10
CA GLN A 612 27.95 1.86 -12.64
C GLN A 612 27.65 2.53 -11.28
N SER A 613 26.38 2.64 -10.90
CA SER A 613 25.97 3.13 -9.57
C SER A 613 25.82 1.99 -8.56
N ALA A 614 26.22 2.23 -7.31
CA ALA A 614 25.91 1.35 -6.19
C ALA A 614 24.76 1.93 -5.36
N LYS A 615 23.65 1.19 -5.26
CA LYS A 615 22.46 1.51 -4.45
C LYS A 615 22.08 0.27 -3.65
N ALA A 616 22.53 0.18 -2.40
CA ALA A 616 22.22 -0.94 -1.53
C ALA A 616 20.70 -1.12 -1.37
N LEU A 617 20.20 -2.32 -1.66
CA LEU A 617 18.80 -2.67 -1.40
C LEU A 617 18.54 -2.88 0.09
N PRO A 618 17.35 -2.50 0.60
CA PRO A 618 16.92 -2.85 1.95
C PRO A 618 16.85 -4.36 2.15
N PRO A 619 17.07 -4.86 3.38
CA PRO A 619 16.76 -6.23 3.71
C PRO A 619 15.25 -6.49 3.57
N PHE A 620 14.92 -7.70 3.18
CA PHE A 620 13.57 -8.24 3.22
C PHE A 620 13.09 -8.42 4.68
N ASP A 621 11.83 -8.02 4.94
CA ASP A 621 11.19 -8.10 6.27
C ASP A 621 10.66 -9.51 6.57
N ARG A 622 9.67 -9.97 5.79
CA ARG A 622 9.03 -11.29 5.95
C ARG A 622 8.45 -11.81 4.62
N PRO A 623 8.16 -13.12 4.51
CA PRO A 623 7.42 -13.65 3.37
C PRO A 623 6.03 -13.00 3.24
N PRO A 624 5.44 -12.95 2.03
CA PRO A 624 4.06 -12.54 1.86
C PRO A 624 3.13 -13.46 2.65
N THR A 625 2.07 -12.91 3.22
CA THR A 625 1.04 -13.71 3.90
C THR A 625 -0.03 -14.11 2.87
N PRO A 626 -0.25 -15.41 2.60
CA PRO A 626 -1.24 -15.85 1.62
C PRO A 626 -2.64 -15.34 1.93
N VAL A 627 -3.46 -15.15 0.89
CA VAL A 627 -4.89 -14.86 1.01
C VAL A 627 -5.65 -16.11 1.43
N GLY A 628 -6.39 -16.02 2.54
CA GLY A 628 -7.26 -17.08 3.05
C GLY A 628 -8.73 -16.64 3.11
N ARG A 629 -9.63 -17.55 3.49
CA ARG A 629 -11.08 -17.25 3.58
C ARG A 629 -11.43 -16.09 4.52
N MET A 630 -10.61 -15.83 5.54
CA MET A 630 -10.81 -14.72 6.46
C MET A 630 -10.65 -13.34 5.78
N ASP A 631 -9.87 -13.24 4.70
CA ASP A 631 -9.65 -12.00 3.94
C ASP A 631 -10.88 -11.54 3.15
N GLU A 632 -11.85 -12.43 2.90
CA GLU A 632 -13.17 -12.06 2.39
C GLU A 632 -13.89 -11.10 3.35
N ILE A 633 -13.61 -11.19 4.65
CA ILE A 633 -14.17 -10.34 5.71
C ILE A 633 -13.18 -9.25 6.12
N PHE A 634 -11.93 -9.61 6.41
CA PHE A 634 -10.86 -8.74 6.92
C PHE A 634 -10.05 -8.10 5.79
N GLN A 635 -10.64 -7.10 5.15
CA GLN A 635 -10.13 -6.47 3.93
C GLN A 635 -9.11 -5.33 4.18
N ASN A 636 -8.82 -4.99 5.45
CA ASN A 636 -7.93 -3.87 5.83
C ASN A 636 -6.55 -3.88 5.14
N ARG A 637 -5.95 -5.06 4.89
CA ARG A 637 -4.62 -5.17 4.28
C ARG A 637 -4.59 -4.90 2.76
N PHE A 638 -5.73 -5.00 2.09
CA PHE A 638 -5.84 -4.80 0.63
C PHE A 638 -6.37 -3.40 0.25
N GLY A 639 -6.90 -2.63 1.20
CA GLY A 639 -7.46 -1.29 0.95
C GLY A 639 -6.42 -0.15 0.81
N ALA A 640 -5.13 -0.47 0.76
CA ALA A 640 -4.04 0.51 0.62
C ALA A 640 -3.47 0.48 -0.81
N TYR A 641 -3.15 1.66 -1.35
CA TYR A 641 -2.48 1.80 -2.66
C TYR A 641 -1.23 0.93 -2.77
N PRO A 642 -0.83 0.50 -3.98
CA PRO A 642 0.48 -0.08 -4.21
C PRO A 642 1.58 0.83 -3.64
N GLN A 643 2.65 0.23 -3.15
CA GLN A 643 3.79 1.00 -2.64
C GLN A 643 4.41 1.79 -3.82
N PRO A 644 4.71 3.10 -3.66
CA PRO A 644 5.25 3.96 -4.71
C PRO A 644 6.28 3.33 -5.66
N HIS A 645 7.33 2.68 -5.18
CA HIS A 645 8.36 2.08 -6.05
C HIS A 645 7.84 0.99 -6.98
N THR A 646 6.65 0.44 -6.74
CA THR A 646 5.92 -0.40 -7.71
C THR A 646 5.62 0.38 -9.00
N GLU A 647 5.19 1.64 -8.90
CA GLU A 647 4.97 2.52 -10.06
C GLU A 647 6.30 2.95 -10.71
N ALA A 648 7.39 3.11 -9.94
CA ALA A 648 8.72 3.34 -10.50
C ALA A 648 9.21 2.12 -11.30
N ALA A 649 9.02 0.91 -10.75
CA ALA A 649 9.38 -0.35 -11.39
C ALA A 649 8.59 -0.60 -12.68
N GLU A 650 7.28 -0.34 -12.69
CA GLU A 650 6.47 -0.40 -13.91
C GLU A 650 6.94 0.63 -14.94
N ARG A 651 7.29 1.86 -14.52
CA ARG A 651 7.83 2.89 -15.43
C ARG A 651 9.20 2.51 -16.00
N TRP A 652 10.06 1.81 -15.26
CA TRP A 652 11.28 1.21 -15.83
C TRP A 652 10.95 0.16 -16.90
N LEU A 653 10.00 -0.74 -16.68
CA LEU A 653 9.62 -1.75 -17.69
C LEU A 653 8.90 -1.15 -18.91
N GLN A 654 8.14 -0.08 -18.73
CA GLN A 654 7.48 0.63 -19.84
C GLN A 654 8.46 1.47 -20.67
N GLY A 655 9.60 1.85 -20.09
CA GLY A 655 10.60 2.72 -20.72
C GLY A 655 10.10 4.16 -20.87
N GLN A 656 10.65 4.89 -21.85
CA GLN A 656 10.15 6.24 -22.12
C GLN A 656 8.73 6.20 -22.71
N PRO A 657 7.83 7.10 -22.25
CA PRO A 657 6.45 7.13 -22.74
C PRO A 657 6.43 7.44 -24.24
N SER A 658 5.94 6.48 -25.03
CA SER A 658 5.77 6.58 -26.47
C SER A 658 4.30 6.39 -26.86
N ASP A 659 3.88 6.94 -28.00
CA ASP A 659 2.50 6.82 -28.49
C ASP A 659 2.24 5.47 -29.23
N SER A 660 3.14 4.49 -29.11
CA SER A 660 2.98 3.14 -29.68
C SER A 660 2.05 2.28 -28.83
N GLU A 661 1.04 1.65 -29.45
CA GLU A 661 0.19 0.66 -28.78
C GLU A 661 0.95 -0.63 -28.40
N THR A 662 2.08 -0.92 -29.06
CA THR A 662 2.97 -2.02 -28.70
C THR A 662 4.16 -1.50 -27.90
N LEU A 663 4.25 -1.94 -26.65
CA LEU A 663 5.42 -1.73 -25.78
C LEU A 663 6.60 -2.60 -26.29
N PRO A 664 7.78 -2.00 -26.57
CA PRO A 664 8.96 -2.77 -26.95
C PRO A 664 9.47 -3.60 -25.76
N LEU A 665 10.15 -4.71 -26.05
CA LEU A 665 10.86 -5.49 -25.04
C LEU A 665 11.89 -4.58 -24.32
N PRO A 666 11.82 -4.40 -22.99
CA PRO A 666 12.78 -3.59 -22.24
C PRO A 666 14.16 -4.23 -22.25
N ASP A 667 15.23 -3.42 -22.27
CA ASP A 667 16.59 -3.92 -22.19
C ASP A 667 16.95 -4.43 -20.77
N PRO A 668 18.09 -5.13 -20.58
CA PRO A 668 18.41 -5.72 -19.29
C PRO A 668 18.65 -4.69 -18.18
N ALA A 669 19.06 -3.46 -18.52
CA ALA A 669 19.27 -2.40 -17.55
C ALA A 669 17.94 -1.94 -16.95
N HIS A 670 16.93 -1.72 -17.80
CA HIS A 670 15.57 -1.40 -17.36
C HIS A 670 14.97 -2.53 -16.51
N CYS A 671 15.15 -3.80 -16.89
CA CYS A 671 14.67 -4.92 -16.08
C CYS A 671 15.37 -5.02 -14.72
N LEU A 672 16.69 -4.82 -14.64
CA LEU A 672 17.43 -4.81 -13.37
C LEU A 672 16.98 -3.67 -12.45
N LEU A 673 16.72 -2.49 -13.00
CA LEU A 673 16.18 -1.36 -12.23
C LEU A 673 14.74 -1.62 -11.75
N ALA A 674 13.89 -2.20 -12.61
CA ALA A 674 12.56 -2.63 -12.19
C ALA A 674 12.60 -3.68 -11.07
N ILE A 675 13.54 -4.64 -11.11
CA ILE A 675 13.74 -5.61 -10.02
C ILE A 675 14.14 -4.90 -8.73
N ARG A 676 15.10 -3.98 -8.79
CA ARG A 676 15.56 -3.20 -7.62
C ARG A 676 14.40 -2.40 -7.00
N GLU A 677 13.69 -1.62 -7.79
CA GLU A 677 12.57 -0.80 -7.29
C GLU A 677 11.40 -1.66 -6.75
N ALA A 678 11.05 -2.77 -7.42
CA ALA A 678 10.03 -3.70 -6.91
C ALA A 678 10.47 -4.43 -5.63
N ARG A 679 11.78 -4.70 -5.45
CA ARG A 679 12.31 -5.24 -4.18
C ARG A 679 12.32 -4.20 -3.06
N ILE A 680 12.55 -2.91 -3.37
CA ILE A 680 12.35 -1.81 -2.40
C ILE A 680 10.87 -1.75 -1.98
N ALA A 681 9.92 -1.80 -2.93
CA ALA A 681 8.50 -1.86 -2.63
C ALA A 681 8.15 -3.01 -1.66
N LEU A 682 8.62 -4.23 -1.96
CA LEU A 682 8.35 -5.42 -1.13
C LEU A 682 9.01 -5.38 0.25
N SER A 683 10.17 -4.74 0.42
CA SER A 683 10.77 -4.55 1.76
C SER A 683 9.93 -3.67 2.69
N ARG A 684 9.08 -2.79 2.11
CA ARG A 684 8.19 -1.88 2.85
C ARG A 684 6.79 -2.47 2.99
N LYS A 685 6.32 -3.18 1.95
CA LYS A 685 4.99 -3.79 1.87
C LYS A 685 5.11 -5.22 1.30
N PRO A 686 5.43 -6.22 2.13
CA PRO A 686 5.67 -7.60 1.67
C PRO A 686 4.48 -8.28 0.98
N ASP A 687 3.26 -7.77 1.19
CA ASP A 687 2.02 -8.29 0.58
C ASP A 687 1.60 -7.51 -0.69
N ASP A 688 2.49 -6.70 -1.30
CA ASP A 688 2.15 -5.96 -2.52
C ASP A 688 2.09 -6.86 -3.76
N THR A 689 0.86 -7.20 -4.17
CA THR A 689 0.57 -8.01 -5.36
C THR A 689 1.17 -7.46 -6.65
N GLN A 690 1.17 -6.13 -6.83
CA GLN A 690 1.59 -5.53 -8.10
C GLN A 690 3.11 -5.56 -8.22
N ALA A 691 3.85 -5.38 -7.12
CA ALA A 691 5.30 -5.55 -7.10
C ALA A 691 5.72 -6.98 -7.53
N TYR A 692 5.04 -8.03 -7.06
CA TYR A 692 5.31 -9.40 -7.50
C TYR A 692 4.98 -9.64 -8.98
N ARG A 693 3.92 -9.02 -9.52
CA ARG A 693 3.57 -9.10 -10.96
C ARG A 693 4.64 -8.43 -11.84
N ILE A 694 5.17 -7.29 -11.39
CA ILE A 694 6.26 -6.57 -12.06
C ILE A 694 7.56 -7.36 -11.98
N LEU A 695 7.89 -7.97 -10.83
CA LEU A 695 9.02 -8.90 -10.71
C LEU A 695 8.92 -10.06 -11.69
N SER A 696 7.77 -10.73 -11.78
CA SER A 696 7.56 -11.81 -12.76
C SER A 696 7.81 -11.33 -14.19
N ARG A 697 7.29 -10.15 -14.54
CA ARG A 697 7.48 -9.53 -15.86
C ARG A 697 8.96 -9.26 -16.13
N ALA A 698 9.66 -8.60 -15.20
CA ALA A 698 11.09 -8.30 -15.33
C ALA A 698 11.96 -9.57 -15.42
N TYR A 699 11.69 -10.59 -14.60
CA TYR A 699 12.41 -11.87 -14.64
C TYR A 699 12.15 -12.64 -15.94
N ARG A 700 10.91 -12.62 -16.47
CA ARG A 700 10.57 -13.18 -17.78
C ARG A 700 11.34 -12.48 -18.89
N ASP A 701 11.33 -11.15 -18.91
CA ASP A 701 11.92 -10.36 -19.98
C ASP A 701 13.46 -10.43 -19.95
N LEU A 702 14.09 -10.54 -18.77
CA LEU A 702 15.50 -10.94 -18.63
C LEU A 702 15.76 -12.36 -19.12
N MET A 703 14.93 -13.33 -18.74
CA MET A 703 15.13 -14.74 -19.12
C MET A 703 15.07 -14.95 -20.64
N VAL A 704 14.23 -14.19 -21.36
CA VAL A 704 14.21 -14.15 -22.83
C VAL A 704 15.54 -13.61 -23.38
N GLN A 705 16.01 -12.49 -22.85
CA GLN A 705 17.23 -11.81 -23.32
C GLN A 705 18.51 -12.60 -23.01
N GLU A 706 18.62 -13.17 -21.81
CA GLU A 706 19.73 -14.04 -21.42
C GLU A 706 19.69 -15.35 -22.22
N SER A 707 18.52 -15.90 -22.54
CA SER A 707 18.41 -17.05 -23.46
C SER A 707 18.89 -16.71 -24.88
N ALA A 708 18.59 -15.50 -25.36
CA ALA A 708 19.08 -15.02 -26.65
C ALA A 708 20.62 -14.89 -26.68
N LEU A 709 21.22 -14.36 -25.62
CA LEU A 709 22.69 -14.31 -25.46
C LEU A 709 23.32 -15.71 -25.46
N LEU A 710 22.71 -16.69 -24.78
CA LEU A 710 23.20 -18.08 -24.76
C LEU A 710 23.19 -18.75 -26.14
N VAL A 711 22.26 -18.39 -27.02
CA VAL A 711 22.17 -18.87 -28.41
C VAL A 711 23.00 -18.00 -29.38
N GLY A 712 23.68 -16.95 -28.89
CA GLY A 712 24.58 -16.09 -29.67
C GLY A 712 23.90 -14.90 -30.38
N VAL A 713 22.63 -14.62 -30.07
CA VAL A 713 21.91 -13.45 -30.60
C VAL A 713 22.30 -12.21 -29.80
N LYS A 714 22.83 -11.18 -30.47
CA LYS A 714 23.19 -9.90 -29.82
C LYS A 714 21.95 -9.08 -29.48
N LEU A 715 21.91 -8.52 -28.26
CA LEU A 715 20.86 -7.62 -27.79
C LEU A 715 21.01 -6.22 -28.40
N THR A 716 20.57 -6.05 -29.65
CA THR A 716 20.54 -4.75 -30.35
C THR A 716 19.11 -4.42 -30.79
N PRO A 717 18.77 -3.14 -31.06
CA PRO A 717 17.41 -2.75 -31.47
C PRO A 717 16.89 -3.48 -32.71
N GLU A 718 17.78 -3.84 -33.65
CA GLU A 718 17.47 -4.53 -34.90
C GLU A 718 17.10 -6.00 -34.66
N ASN A 719 17.70 -6.63 -33.65
CA ASN A 719 17.49 -8.04 -33.31
C ASN A 719 16.27 -8.29 -32.41
N ARG A 720 15.51 -7.26 -32.00
CA ARG A 720 14.41 -7.38 -31.03
C ARG A 720 13.39 -8.48 -31.37
N GLU A 721 12.98 -8.59 -32.63
CA GLU A 721 12.03 -9.62 -33.05
C GLU A 721 12.65 -11.03 -33.02
N ALA A 722 13.95 -11.16 -33.34
CA ALA A 722 14.67 -12.42 -33.23
C ALA A 722 14.80 -12.86 -31.76
N VAL A 723 15.13 -11.93 -30.85
CA VAL A 723 15.22 -12.16 -29.39
C VAL A 723 13.92 -12.74 -28.84
N SER A 724 12.77 -12.14 -29.16
CA SER A 724 11.45 -12.61 -28.69
C SER A 724 11.02 -13.98 -29.25
N ARG A 725 11.72 -14.51 -30.26
CA ARG A 725 11.45 -15.82 -30.86
C ARG A 725 12.42 -16.93 -30.36
N VAL A 726 13.43 -16.59 -29.55
CA VAL A 726 14.39 -17.58 -29.05
C VAL A 726 13.71 -18.53 -28.03
N PRO A 727 13.86 -19.86 -28.16
CA PRO A 727 13.39 -20.79 -27.15
C PRO A 727 14.14 -20.58 -25.82
N LEU A 728 13.37 -20.43 -24.73
CA LEU A 728 13.90 -20.24 -23.39
C LEU A 728 14.86 -21.38 -23.00
N GLN A 729 15.90 -21.05 -22.22
CA GLN A 729 16.92 -21.99 -21.74
C GLN A 729 16.79 -22.24 -20.22
N PRO A 730 15.67 -22.78 -19.70
CA PRO A 730 15.40 -22.88 -18.26
C PRO A 730 16.43 -23.70 -17.49
N ARG A 731 17.05 -24.71 -18.12
CA ARG A 731 18.09 -25.55 -17.49
C ARG A 731 19.41 -24.81 -17.28
N LEU A 732 19.74 -23.86 -18.16
CA LEU A 732 20.95 -23.01 -18.03
C LEU A 732 20.69 -21.76 -17.20
N LEU A 733 19.44 -21.28 -17.15
CA LEU A 733 18.98 -20.12 -16.40
C LEU A 733 18.12 -20.51 -15.19
N MET A 734 18.52 -21.56 -14.47
CA MET A 734 17.73 -22.15 -13.39
C MET A 734 17.36 -21.14 -12.29
N ASN A 735 18.23 -20.18 -11.98
CA ASN A 735 17.92 -19.18 -10.96
C ASN A 735 16.92 -18.11 -11.45
N ARG A 736 16.94 -17.74 -12.75
CA ARG A 736 15.86 -16.93 -13.35
C ARG A 736 14.51 -17.64 -13.32
N LEU A 737 14.51 -18.95 -13.61
CA LEU A 737 13.32 -19.78 -13.51
C LEU A 737 12.77 -19.79 -12.08
N ARG A 738 13.61 -20.07 -11.06
CA ARG A 738 13.22 -20.04 -9.64
C ARG A 738 12.69 -18.67 -9.21
N GLN A 739 13.35 -17.58 -9.61
CA GLN A 739 12.91 -16.21 -9.35
C GLN A 739 11.52 -15.93 -9.96
N ARG A 740 11.31 -16.29 -11.23
CA ARG A 740 10.01 -16.12 -11.90
C ARG A 740 8.92 -16.97 -11.24
N LEU A 741 9.18 -18.25 -10.98
CA LEU A 741 8.25 -19.15 -10.26
C LEU A 741 7.85 -18.59 -8.89
N THR A 742 8.84 -18.15 -8.10
CA THR A 742 8.61 -17.51 -6.78
C THR A 742 7.73 -16.26 -6.92
N SER A 743 8.07 -15.35 -7.85
CA SER A 743 7.31 -14.11 -8.04
C SER A 743 5.87 -14.35 -8.54
N LEU A 744 5.65 -15.34 -9.41
CA LEU A 744 4.30 -15.73 -9.85
C LEU A 744 3.48 -16.38 -8.73
N ASN A 745 4.09 -17.29 -7.97
CA ASN A 745 3.44 -17.93 -6.82
C ASN A 745 3.02 -16.86 -5.79
N PHE A 746 3.91 -15.93 -5.44
CA PHE A 746 3.60 -14.82 -4.54
C PHE A 746 2.60 -13.81 -5.12
N ALA A 747 2.61 -13.53 -6.42
CA ALA A 747 1.58 -12.72 -7.07
C ALA A 747 0.19 -13.36 -6.97
N ILE A 748 0.09 -14.69 -7.07
CA ILE A 748 -1.17 -15.43 -6.87
C ILE A 748 -1.55 -15.42 -5.39
N GLN A 749 -0.62 -15.80 -4.49
CA GLN A 749 -0.86 -15.88 -3.04
C GLN A 749 -1.29 -14.55 -2.42
N THR A 750 -0.86 -13.40 -2.96
CA THR A 750 -1.22 -12.06 -2.46
C THR A 750 -2.39 -11.41 -3.19
N THR A 751 -2.88 -11.97 -4.30
CA THR A 751 -3.99 -11.35 -5.05
C THR A 751 -5.27 -11.35 -4.20
N PRO A 752 -5.91 -10.19 -3.95
CA PRO A 752 -7.12 -10.10 -3.13
C PRO A 752 -8.27 -10.97 -3.69
N PRO A 753 -9.21 -11.45 -2.85
CA PRO A 753 -10.39 -12.19 -3.32
C PRO A 753 -11.17 -11.39 -4.38
N PRO A 754 -11.29 -11.88 -5.64
CA PRO A 754 -11.71 -11.04 -6.76
C PRO A 754 -13.23 -10.81 -6.78
N LYS A 755 -13.63 -9.54 -6.59
CA LYS A 755 -15.02 -9.07 -6.57
C LYS A 755 -15.47 -8.65 -7.96
N LEU A 756 -14.62 -7.95 -8.70
CA LEU A 756 -14.90 -7.40 -10.03
C LEU A 756 -14.51 -8.36 -11.15
N ARG A 757 -15.10 -8.17 -12.34
CA ARG A 757 -14.80 -8.96 -13.55
C ARG A 757 -13.31 -8.92 -13.91
N GLU A 758 -12.72 -7.73 -13.88
CA GLU A 758 -11.31 -7.50 -14.23
C GLU A 758 -10.35 -8.18 -13.25
N GLU A 759 -10.69 -8.21 -11.96
CA GLU A 759 -9.91 -8.88 -10.91
C GLU A 759 -9.89 -10.41 -11.12
N ARG A 760 -11.03 -11.01 -11.50
CA ARG A 760 -11.12 -12.44 -11.86
C ARG A 760 -10.27 -12.77 -13.08
N LEU A 761 -10.36 -11.95 -14.14
CA LEU A 761 -9.55 -12.12 -15.35
C LEU A 761 -8.05 -11.95 -15.08
N ALA A 762 -7.66 -11.06 -14.16
CA ALA A 762 -6.26 -10.92 -13.74
C ALA A 762 -5.76 -12.17 -13.01
N LEU A 763 -6.53 -12.71 -12.05
CA LEU A 763 -6.17 -13.93 -11.33
C LEU A 763 -6.16 -15.17 -12.24
N PHE A 764 -7.08 -15.23 -13.20
CA PHE A 764 -7.12 -16.24 -14.26
C PHE A 764 -5.81 -16.27 -15.06
N ARG A 765 -5.38 -15.11 -15.57
CA ARG A 765 -4.13 -14.97 -16.35
C ARG A 765 -2.89 -15.37 -15.55
N LEU A 766 -2.81 -15.02 -14.26
CA LEU A 766 -1.68 -15.43 -13.41
C LEU A 766 -1.58 -16.95 -13.24
N ASN A 767 -2.72 -17.63 -13.06
CA ASN A 767 -2.72 -19.09 -12.95
C ASN A 767 -2.36 -19.77 -14.27
N LEU A 768 -2.78 -19.22 -15.42
CA LEU A 768 -2.34 -19.69 -16.74
C LEU A 768 -0.84 -19.47 -16.97
N GLU A 769 -0.27 -18.30 -16.63
CA GLU A 769 1.16 -18.04 -16.81
C GLU A 769 2.02 -18.99 -15.96
N LEU A 770 1.61 -19.28 -14.72
CA LEU A 770 2.30 -20.25 -13.87
C LEU A 770 2.10 -21.70 -14.34
N PHE A 771 0.93 -22.03 -14.88
CA PHE A 771 0.66 -23.32 -15.53
C PHE A 771 1.61 -23.56 -16.73
N GLU A 772 1.72 -22.59 -17.65
CA GLU A 772 2.61 -22.66 -18.81
C GLU A 772 4.08 -22.82 -18.39
N LEU A 773 4.49 -22.10 -17.33
CA LEU A 773 5.84 -22.20 -16.80
C LEU A 773 6.14 -23.58 -16.22
N TYR A 774 5.22 -24.19 -15.45
CA TYR A 774 5.36 -25.58 -14.98
C TYR A 774 5.36 -26.60 -16.12
N MET A 775 4.52 -26.42 -17.14
CA MET A 775 4.53 -27.27 -18.34
C MET A 775 5.88 -27.21 -19.07
N SER A 776 6.54 -26.04 -19.12
CA SER A 776 7.85 -25.88 -19.78
C SER A 776 9.00 -26.68 -19.13
N ILE A 777 8.81 -27.14 -17.89
CA ILE A 777 9.77 -27.94 -17.12
C ILE A 777 9.23 -29.31 -16.71
N ASN A 778 8.11 -29.75 -17.30
CA ASN A 778 7.45 -31.04 -17.05
C ASN A 778 6.98 -31.25 -15.59
N PHE A 779 6.55 -30.20 -14.89
CA PHE A 779 5.99 -30.28 -13.54
C PHE A 779 4.46 -30.45 -13.63
N PHE A 780 4.01 -31.64 -14.05
CA PHE A 780 2.65 -31.92 -14.51
C PHE A 780 1.59 -31.84 -13.41
N ASP A 781 1.91 -32.17 -12.16
CA ASP A 781 0.96 -32.10 -11.04
C ASP A 781 0.71 -30.66 -10.58
N LEU A 782 1.77 -29.86 -10.42
CA LEU A 782 1.67 -28.43 -10.14
C LEU A 782 1.00 -27.69 -11.31
N ALA A 783 1.27 -28.09 -12.56
CA ALA A 783 0.58 -27.58 -13.74
C ALA A 783 -0.93 -27.89 -13.68
N ARG A 784 -1.33 -29.15 -13.42
CA ARG A 784 -2.74 -29.55 -13.24
C ARG A 784 -3.44 -28.66 -12.21
N ASP A 785 -2.83 -28.44 -11.06
CA ASP A 785 -3.42 -27.68 -9.96
C ASP A 785 -3.63 -26.21 -10.31
N ARG A 786 -2.70 -25.60 -11.07
CA ARG A 786 -2.85 -24.22 -11.57
C ARG A 786 -3.87 -24.11 -12.69
N LEU A 787 -3.96 -25.10 -13.57
CA LEU A 787 -5.01 -25.16 -14.58
C LEU A 787 -6.40 -25.33 -13.92
N GLN A 788 -6.52 -26.11 -12.85
CA GLN A 788 -7.76 -26.23 -12.07
C GLN A 788 -8.16 -24.88 -11.45
N ALA A 789 -7.21 -24.17 -10.84
CA ALA A 789 -7.43 -22.84 -10.26
C ALA A 789 -7.80 -21.79 -11.33
N ALA A 790 -7.25 -21.89 -12.54
CA ALA A 790 -7.66 -21.05 -13.67
C ALA A 790 -9.10 -21.37 -14.11
N ILE A 791 -9.47 -22.65 -14.29
CA ILE A 791 -10.82 -23.06 -14.71
C ILE A 791 -11.89 -22.53 -13.74
N ALA A 792 -11.62 -22.48 -12.43
CA ALA A 792 -12.52 -21.92 -11.42
C ALA A 792 -12.84 -20.41 -11.57
N HIS A 793 -12.16 -19.70 -12.48
CA HIS A 793 -12.38 -18.29 -12.80
C HIS A 793 -12.64 -18.05 -14.30
N ALA A 794 -12.84 -19.11 -15.09
CA ALA A 794 -12.96 -19.04 -16.55
C ALA A 794 -14.36 -18.62 -17.07
N ASP A 795 -15.34 -18.35 -16.19
CA ASP A 795 -16.76 -18.03 -16.47
C ASP A 795 -17.03 -16.98 -17.58
N GLN A 796 -16.02 -16.22 -17.98
CA GLN A 796 -16.11 -15.08 -18.90
C GLN A 796 -15.49 -15.35 -20.28
N GLU A 797 -14.80 -16.47 -20.46
CA GLU A 797 -14.19 -16.88 -21.73
C GLU A 797 -15.19 -17.64 -22.63
N THR A 798 -14.86 -17.76 -23.93
CA THR A 798 -15.69 -18.51 -24.88
C THR A 798 -15.85 -19.97 -24.45
N GLN A 799 -17.05 -20.53 -24.60
CA GLN A 799 -17.36 -21.93 -24.22
C GLN A 799 -16.44 -22.97 -24.88
N GLU A 800 -15.94 -22.69 -26.10
CA GLU A 800 -14.92 -23.50 -26.78
C GLU A 800 -13.54 -23.45 -26.11
N PHE A 801 -13.15 -22.28 -25.58
CA PHE A 801 -11.89 -22.13 -24.84
C PHE A 801 -11.98 -22.83 -23.48
N GLN A 802 -13.10 -22.65 -22.76
CA GLN A 802 -13.38 -23.38 -21.52
C GLN A 802 -13.35 -24.91 -21.71
N SER A 803 -13.96 -25.42 -22.79
CA SER A 803 -13.96 -26.86 -23.05
C SER A 803 -12.56 -27.40 -23.38
N ARG A 804 -11.75 -26.63 -24.13
CA ARG A 804 -10.34 -26.95 -24.40
C ARG A 804 -9.49 -27.02 -23.13
N LEU A 805 -9.60 -26.03 -22.24
CA LEU A 805 -8.91 -26.05 -20.93
C LEU A 805 -9.36 -27.24 -20.07
N THR A 806 -10.66 -27.54 -20.07
CA THR A 806 -11.23 -28.68 -19.32
C THR A 806 -10.75 -30.02 -19.86
N GLN A 807 -10.63 -30.17 -21.18
CA GLN A 807 -10.04 -31.36 -21.81
C GLN A 807 -8.57 -31.53 -21.40
N GLN A 808 -7.78 -30.46 -21.45
CA GLN A 808 -6.37 -30.48 -21.05
C GLN A 808 -6.19 -30.81 -19.56
N TYR A 809 -7.05 -30.26 -18.69
CA TYR A 809 -7.09 -30.61 -17.27
C TYR A 809 -7.41 -32.10 -17.06
N ASN A 810 -8.41 -32.65 -17.77
CA ASN A 810 -8.79 -34.05 -17.63
C ASN A 810 -7.65 -35.00 -18.07
N LEU A 811 -6.90 -34.66 -19.12
CA LEU A 811 -5.72 -35.42 -19.55
C LEU A 811 -4.64 -35.45 -18.46
N LEU A 812 -4.25 -34.27 -17.96
CA LEU A 812 -3.25 -34.16 -16.88
C LEU A 812 -3.73 -34.87 -15.61
N ASN A 813 -4.99 -34.69 -15.21
CA ASN A 813 -5.54 -35.31 -14.01
C ASN A 813 -5.54 -36.85 -14.10
N ASN A 814 -5.83 -37.42 -15.27
CA ASN A 814 -5.72 -38.86 -15.49
C ASN A 814 -4.27 -39.36 -15.41
N GLN A 815 -3.31 -38.61 -15.97
CA GLN A 815 -1.88 -38.93 -15.88
C GLN A 815 -1.39 -38.90 -14.42
N ILE A 816 -1.72 -37.84 -13.65
CA ILE A 816 -1.32 -37.76 -12.24
C ILE A 816 -2.00 -38.85 -11.40
N LYS A 817 -3.25 -39.24 -11.72
CA LYS A 817 -3.89 -40.36 -11.04
C LYS A 817 -3.11 -41.67 -11.22
N GLN A 818 -2.60 -41.96 -12.43
CA GLN A 818 -1.76 -43.15 -12.66
C GLN A 818 -0.48 -43.13 -11.82
N ILE A 819 0.13 -41.95 -11.61
CA ILE A 819 1.31 -41.78 -10.74
C ILE A 819 0.93 -42.02 -9.27
N GLN A 820 -0.22 -41.51 -8.82
CA GLN A 820 -0.74 -41.73 -7.46
C GLN A 820 -1.08 -43.20 -7.19
N ASP A 821 -1.71 -43.88 -8.16
CA ASP A 821 -2.03 -45.31 -8.07
C ASP A 821 -0.73 -46.15 -7.95
N GLY A 822 0.32 -45.82 -8.71
CA GLY A 822 1.65 -46.46 -8.59
C GLY A 822 2.39 -46.17 -7.28
N LEU A 823 2.30 -44.94 -6.74
CA LEU A 823 2.83 -44.62 -5.41
C LEU A 823 2.13 -45.42 -4.30
N ALA A 824 0.81 -45.59 -4.42
CA ALA A 824 0.02 -46.36 -3.47
C ALA A 824 0.38 -47.86 -3.52
N GLU A 825 0.67 -48.41 -4.70
CA GLU A 825 1.19 -49.78 -4.87
C GLU A 825 2.55 -49.94 -4.19
N MET A 826 3.52 -49.05 -4.48
CA MET A 826 4.85 -49.04 -3.84
C MET A 826 4.81 -48.94 -2.30
N LEU A 827 3.79 -48.26 -1.75
CA LEU A 827 3.55 -48.14 -0.32
C LEU A 827 2.91 -49.41 0.26
N ALA A 828 1.89 -49.96 -0.42
CA ALA A 828 1.19 -51.17 -0.01
C ALA A 828 2.11 -52.40 0.05
N GLU A 829 3.07 -52.50 -0.87
CA GLU A 829 4.03 -53.61 -0.91
C GLU A 829 5.19 -53.47 0.11
N GLN A 830 5.29 -52.34 0.82
CA GLN A 830 6.42 -51.97 1.71
C GLN A 830 7.81 -51.95 1.01
N GLN A 831 7.86 -52.01 -0.32
CA GLN A 831 9.11 -52.19 -1.08
C GLN A 831 9.95 -50.90 -1.21
N ALA A 832 9.35 -49.72 -1.03
CA ALA A 832 9.99 -48.45 -1.32
C ALA A 832 10.12 -47.54 -0.09
N SER A 833 11.33 -47.04 0.15
CA SER A 833 11.56 -45.94 1.09
C SER A 833 10.83 -44.67 0.62
N PRO A 834 10.51 -43.70 1.52
CA PRO A 834 9.93 -42.42 1.10
C PRO A 834 10.78 -41.67 0.08
N MET A 835 12.12 -41.81 0.13
CA MET A 835 13.03 -41.25 -0.88
C MET A 835 12.84 -41.94 -2.24
N ASN A 836 12.72 -43.26 -2.29
CA ASN A 836 12.48 -43.99 -3.54
C ASN A 836 11.11 -43.62 -4.16
N ARG A 837 10.10 -43.35 -3.33
CA ARG A 837 8.78 -42.88 -3.78
C ARG A 837 8.84 -41.43 -4.28
N ALA A 838 9.54 -40.54 -3.59
CA ALA A 838 9.79 -39.19 -4.04
C ALA A 838 10.57 -39.14 -5.37
N ASP A 839 11.61 -39.97 -5.51
CA ASP A 839 12.38 -40.12 -6.75
C ASP A 839 11.51 -40.67 -7.90
N PHE A 840 10.63 -41.65 -7.64
CA PHE A 840 9.66 -42.13 -8.63
C PHE A 840 8.74 -40.99 -9.09
N ALA A 841 8.14 -40.25 -8.15
CA ALA A 841 7.27 -39.12 -8.46
C ALA A 841 8.01 -38.01 -9.25
N MET A 842 9.23 -37.66 -8.86
CA MET A 842 10.08 -36.71 -9.59
C MET A 842 10.35 -37.15 -11.03
N ASN A 843 10.71 -38.42 -11.24
CA ASN A 843 11.00 -38.96 -12.57
C ASN A 843 9.76 -39.01 -13.49
N GLN A 844 8.55 -39.11 -12.92
CA GLN A 844 7.28 -39.03 -13.66
C GLN A 844 6.79 -37.57 -13.87
N GLY A 845 7.54 -36.56 -13.41
CA GLY A 845 7.17 -35.15 -13.52
C GLY A 845 6.11 -34.69 -12.51
N ALA A 846 6.07 -35.31 -11.32
CA ALA A 846 5.16 -34.96 -10.22
C ALA A 846 5.91 -34.49 -8.95
N PRO A 847 6.61 -33.33 -8.99
CA PRO A 847 7.35 -32.80 -7.84
C PRO A 847 6.46 -32.40 -6.65
N GLY A 848 5.17 -32.09 -6.86
CA GLY A 848 4.24 -31.83 -5.76
C GLY A 848 3.95 -33.08 -4.94
N LEU A 849 3.78 -34.23 -5.58
CA LEU A 849 3.68 -35.54 -4.91
C LEU A 849 5.02 -35.93 -4.24
N ALA A 850 6.16 -35.65 -4.88
CA ALA A 850 7.47 -35.88 -4.27
C ALA A 850 7.68 -35.03 -3.00
N ILE A 851 7.22 -33.78 -3.00
CA ILE A 851 7.21 -32.91 -1.81
C ILE A 851 6.36 -33.52 -0.69
N GLN A 852 5.17 -34.06 -0.98
CA GLN A 852 4.30 -34.69 0.03
C GLN A 852 5.00 -35.89 0.71
N GLU A 853 5.59 -36.79 -0.07
CA GLU A 853 6.34 -37.95 0.45
C GLU A 853 7.53 -37.54 1.34
N LEU A 854 8.20 -36.44 1.01
CA LEU A 854 9.33 -35.90 1.79
C LEU A 854 8.88 -35.11 3.02
N GLU A 855 7.75 -34.39 2.96
CA GLU A 855 7.12 -33.74 4.11
C GLU A 855 6.71 -34.79 5.16
N GLU A 856 6.06 -35.89 4.74
CA GLU A 856 5.71 -37.01 5.61
C GLU A 856 6.94 -37.69 6.21
N ALA A 857 7.97 -37.96 5.40
CA ALA A 857 9.23 -38.53 5.87
C ALA A 857 9.91 -37.65 6.93
N LEU A 858 9.91 -36.33 6.74
CA LEU A 858 10.48 -35.37 7.69
C LEU A 858 9.67 -35.32 8.99
N GLN A 859 8.33 -35.34 8.93
CA GLN A 859 7.46 -35.38 10.12
C GLN A 859 7.72 -36.62 10.98
N VAL A 860 7.99 -37.77 10.36
CA VAL A 860 8.31 -39.05 11.04
C VAL A 860 9.82 -39.17 11.36
N ASN A 861 10.62 -38.12 11.09
CA ASN A 861 12.08 -38.06 11.31
C ASN A 861 12.87 -39.16 10.56
N VAL A 862 12.38 -39.61 9.41
CA VAL A 862 13.05 -40.60 8.55
C VAL A 862 14.12 -39.90 7.71
N ALA A 863 15.37 -40.39 7.81
CA ALA A 863 16.50 -39.96 6.96
C ALA A 863 16.68 -38.43 6.85
N VAL A 864 16.50 -37.70 7.96
CA VAL A 864 16.47 -36.22 8.03
C VAL A 864 17.60 -35.55 7.26
N ASN A 865 18.84 -36.05 7.37
CA ASN A 865 20.03 -35.47 6.71
C ASN A 865 20.00 -35.55 5.17
N THR A 866 19.13 -36.38 4.59
CA THR A 866 18.92 -36.51 3.13
C THR A 866 17.60 -35.89 2.70
N VAL A 867 16.55 -36.04 3.50
CA VAL A 867 15.20 -35.50 3.22
C VAL A 867 15.17 -33.97 3.33
N LYS A 868 15.68 -33.40 4.42
CA LYS A 868 15.69 -31.95 4.67
C LYS A 868 16.34 -31.13 3.54
N PRO A 869 17.54 -31.47 3.01
CA PRO A 869 18.14 -30.71 1.92
C PRO A 869 17.40 -30.86 0.60
N LEU A 870 16.91 -32.08 0.29
CA LEU A 870 16.13 -32.33 -0.95
C LEU A 870 14.82 -31.55 -0.94
N LEU A 871 14.12 -31.50 0.19
CA LEU A 871 12.88 -30.74 0.35
C LEU A 871 13.11 -29.22 0.21
N ILE A 872 14.22 -28.69 0.75
CA ILE A 872 14.63 -27.28 0.55
C ILE A 872 14.98 -26.98 -0.92
N ASP A 873 15.64 -27.90 -1.61
CA ASP A 873 15.93 -27.79 -3.04
C ASP A 873 14.62 -27.76 -3.85
N LEU A 874 13.70 -28.71 -3.62
CA LEU A 874 12.39 -28.79 -4.29
C LEU A 874 11.48 -27.60 -4.01
N TYR A 875 11.45 -27.07 -2.78
CA TYR A 875 10.73 -25.84 -2.49
C TYR A 875 11.29 -24.64 -3.25
N CYS A 876 12.62 -24.52 -3.40
CA CYS A 876 13.20 -23.48 -4.24
C CYS A 876 12.83 -23.68 -5.73
N ASP A 877 12.93 -24.92 -6.21
CA ASP A 877 12.68 -25.28 -7.62
C ASP A 877 11.20 -25.17 -8.03
N THR A 878 10.28 -25.26 -7.07
CA THR A 878 8.84 -25.06 -7.26
C THR A 878 8.36 -23.66 -6.87
N GLY A 879 9.27 -22.72 -6.59
CA GLY A 879 8.94 -21.32 -6.27
C GLY A 879 8.20 -21.13 -4.93
N GLN A 880 8.48 -21.97 -3.94
CA GLN A 880 7.95 -21.94 -2.57
C GLN A 880 9.05 -21.69 -1.49
N PRO A 881 9.95 -20.70 -1.64
CA PRO A 881 11.05 -20.49 -0.69
C PRO A 881 10.60 -20.13 0.74
N GLU A 882 9.35 -19.69 0.92
CA GLU A 882 8.71 -19.48 2.23
C GLU A 882 8.67 -20.77 3.06
N LYS A 883 8.32 -21.91 2.44
CA LYS A 883 8.30 -23.21 3.12
C LYS A 883 9.71 -23.74 3.42
N ALA A 884 10.67 -23.40 2.57
CA ALA A 884 12.08 -23.69 2.85
C ALA A 884 12.59 -22.87 4.04
N LEU A 885 12.13 -21.63 4.22
CA LEU A 885 12.46 -20.79 5.37
C LEU A 885 11.92 -21.39 6.67
N ASP A 886 10.70 -21.96 6.67
CA ASP A 886 10.13 -22.63 7.85
C ASP A 886 10.98 -23.84 8.32
N ILE A 887 11.58 -24.59 7.38
CA ILE A 887 12.54 -25.69 7.69
C ILE A 887 13.89 -25.16 8.21
N LEU A 888 14.28 -23.95 7.79
CA LEU A 888 15.52 -23.30 8.24
C LEU A 888 15.38 -22.59 9.60
N ALA A 889 14.19 -22.10 9.96
CA ALA A 889 13.96 -21.29 11.16
C ALA A 889 14.40 -21.95 12.50
N PRO A 890 14.32 -23.29 12.71
CA PRO A 890 14.87 -23.94 13.90
C PRO A 890 16.41 -23.99 13.93
N SER A 891 17.08 -23.76 12.80
CA SER A 891 18.52 -23.90 12.65
C SER A 891 19.22 -22.57 12.91
N THR A 892 19.95 -22.49 14.02
CA THR A 892 20.73 -21.30 14.41
C THR A 892 22.16 -21.31 13.85
N THR A 893 22.55 -22.36 13.13
CA THR A 893 23.91 -22.55 12.61
C THR A 893 23.94 -22.48 11.07
N ILE A 894 24.88 -21.71 10.55
CA ILE A 894 25.11 -21.58 9.09
C ILE A 894 25.61 -22.91 8.50
N ASP A 895 26.44 -23.63 9.26
CA ASP A 895 27.03 -24.92 8.89
C ASP A 895 26.23 -26.11 9.48
N ASP A 896 24.89 -26.06 9.38
CA ASP A 896 24.01 -27.16 9.80
C ASP A 896 24.24 -28.42 8.93
N PRO A 897 24.79 -29.51 9.49
CA PRO A 897 25.13 -30.72 8.73
C PRO A 897 23.89 -31.47 8.21
N THR A 898 22.69 -31.16 8.75
CA THR A 898 21.43 -31.71 8.26
C THR A 898 20.99 -31.06 6.94
N LEU A 899 21.66 -29.98 6.49
CA LEU A 899 21.43 -29.32 5.20
C LEU A 899 22.41 -29.75 4.09
N GLY A 900 23.27 -30.74 4.36
CA GLY A 900 24.20 -31.31 3.40
C GLY A 900 25.53 -31.70 4.03
N SER A 901 26.09 -32.82 3.58
CA SER A 901 27.37 -33.36 4.06
C SER A 901 28.61 -32.74 3.40
N GLU A 902 28.45 -32.05 2.26
CA GLU A 902 29.56 -31.42 1.55
C GLU A 902 29.88 -30.00 2.10
N PRO A 903 31.16 -29.64 2.29
CA PRO A 903 31.55 -28.31 2.74
C PRO A 903 31.01 -27.18 1.85
N GLY A 904 30.41 -26.17 2.48
CA GLY A 904 29.82 -25.00 1.86
C GLY A 904 28.38 -25.19 1.37
N THR A 905 27.91 -26.42 1.20
CA THR A 905 26.57 -26.71 0.66
C THR A 905 25.42 -26.27 1.59
N PRO A 906 25.49 -26.41 2.93
CA PRO A 906 24.52 -25.82 3.86
C PRO A 906 24.33 -24.31 3.66
N ALA A 907 25.42 -23.54 3.69
CA ALA A 907 25.41 -22.10 3.49
C ALA A 907 24.93 -21.70 2.08
N TYR A 908 25.26 -22.49 1.05
CA TYR A 908 24.77 -22.27 -0.30
C TYR A 908 23.23 -22.40 -0.40
N ARG A 909 22.67 -23.47 0.18
CA ARG A 909 21.21 -23.68 0.24
C ARG A 909 20.50 -22.59 1.02
N GLN A 910 21.01 -22.21 2.19
CA GLN A 910 20.47 -21.10 2.98
C GLN A 910 20.47 -19.80 2.16
N GLY A 911 21.60 -19.43 1.56
CA GLY A 911 21.71 -18.22 0.74
C GLY A 911 20.75 -18.21 -0.45
N ARG A 912 20.47 -19.36 -1.08
CA ARG A 912 19.49 -19.47 -2.17
C ARG A 912 18.06 -19.17 -1.72
N VAL A 913 17.65 -19.61 -0.53
CA VAL A 913 16.34 -19.25 0.05
C VAL A 913 16.23 -17.73 0.24
N TYR A 914 17.23 -17.13 0.89
CA TYR A 914 17.27 -15.69 1.12
C TYR A 914 17.35 -14.86 -0.17
N PHE A 915 18.05 -15.35 -1.20
CA PHE A 915 18.12 -14.73 -2.53
C PHE A 915 16.75 -14.66 -3.21
N LEU A 916 15.97 -15.76 -3.22
CA LEU A 916 14.64 -15.78 -3.84
C LEU A 916 13.66 -14.85 -3.11
N LEU A 917 13.74 -14.81 -1.77
CA LEU A 917 12.99 -13.87 -0.93
C LEU A 917 13.44 -12.40 -1.13
N GLY A 918 14.63 -12.16 -1.67
CA GLY A 918 15.15 -10.82 -1.99
C GLY A 918 16.07 -10.21 -0.93
N ASN A 919 16.52 -10.99 0.06
CA ASN A 919 17.57 -10.57 0.98
C ASN A 919 18.97 -10.81 0.36
N TYR A 920 19.27 -10.04 -0.69
CA TYR A 920 20.51 -10.19 -1.47
C TYR A 920 21.77 -10.00 -0.61
N GLY A 921 21.77 -9.01 0.30
CA GLY A 921 22.91 -8.74 1.18
C GLY A 921 23.25 -9.94 2.09
N TYR A 922 22.24 -10.55 2.71
CA TYR A 922 22.49 -11.74 3.54
C TYR A 922 22.84 -12.97 2.70
N ALA A 923 22.15 -13.20 1.58
CA ALA A 923 22.44 -14.29 0.65
C ALA A 923 23.90 -14.24 0.12
N GLY A 924 24.33 -13.07 -0.35
CA GLY A 924 25.71 -12.86 -0.80
C GLY A 924 26.73 -13.07 0.32
N SER A 925 26.41 -12.64 1.56
CA SER A 925 27.29 -12.88 2.72
C SER A 925 27.45 -14.37 3.04
N LEU A 926 26.37 -15.17 2.97
CA LEU A 926 26.40 -16.62 3.18
C LEU A 926 27.25 -17.31 2.10
N TRP A 927 27.06 -16.93 0.84
CA TRP A 927 27.80 -17.51 -0.28
C TRP A 927 29.29 -17.14 -0.28
N ARG A 928 29.62 -15.86 -0.11
CA ARG A 928 31.01 -15.37 -0.13
C ARG A 928 31.81 -15.85 1.08
N ASN A 929 31.28 -15.63 2.30
CA ASN A 929 32.05 -15.84 3.53
C ASN A 929 32.10 -17.30 3.98
N TYR A 930 31.10 -18.11 3.60
CA TYR A 930 30.98 -19.52 4.00
C TYR A 930 31.05 -20.45 2.80
N ALA A 931 30.07 -20.45 1.89
CA ALA A 931 29.97 -21.48 0.84
C ALA A 931 31.20 -21.55 -0.08
N ILE A 932 31.52 -20.46 -0.77
CA ILE A 932 32.66 -20.35 -1.70
C ILE A 932 33.98 -20.49 -0.96
N ARG A 933 34.08 -19.99 0.28
CA ARG A 933 35.27 -20.12 1.12
C ARG A 933 35.55 -21.57 1.50
N GLN A 934 34.54 -22.32 1.94
CA GLN A 934 34.66 -23.71 2.36
C GLN A 934 34.98 -24.63 1.17
N ILE A 935 34.27 -24.51 0.04
CA ILE A 935 34.57 -25.35 -1.14
C ILE A 935 35.96 -25.04 -1.73
N ARG A 936 36.41 -23.77 -1.70
CA ARG A 936 37.76 -23.38 -2.11
C ARG A 936 38.82 -24.02 -1.22
N LEU A 937 38.60 -24.04 0.09
CA LEU A 937 39.47 -24.68 1.08
C LEU A 937 39.51 -26.21 0.87
N GLU A 938 38.36 -26.85 0.73
CA GLU A 938 38.21 -28.29 0.49
C GLU A 938 38.83 -28.74 -0.85
N ARG A 939 38.73 -27.92 -1.90
CA ARG A 939 39.41 -28.13 -3.18
C ARG A 939 40.93 -28.06 -3.02
N SER A 940 41.43 -27.09 -2.25
CA SER A 940 42.87 -26.95 -1.98
C SER A 940 43.43 -28.12 -1.17
N PHE A 941 42.70 -28.58 -0.13
CA PHE A 941 43.07 -29.77 0.62
C PHE A 941 43.03 -31.04 -0.24
N ALA A 942 42.03 -31.21 -1.09
CA ALA A 942 41.98 -32.35 -2.01
C ALA A 942 43.15 -32.35 -3.01
N ALA A 943 43.56 -31.18 -3.53
CA ALA A 943 44.71 -31.08 -4.43
C ALA A 943 46.05 -31.35 -3.73
N LEU A 944 46.26 -30.79 -2.54
CA LEU A 944 47.44 -31.06 -1.71
C LEU A 944 47.50 -32.53 -1.27
N GLY A 945 46.36 -33.11 -0.88
CA GLY A 945 46.23 -34.52 -0.52
C GLY A 945 46.54 -35.44 -1.70
N ALA A 946 46.00 -35.14 -2.89
CA ALA A 946 46.29 -35.91 -4.11
C ALA A 946 47.79 -35.90 -4.46
N GLY A 947 48.43 -34.73 -4.42
CA GLY A 947 49.87 -34.60 -4.63
C GLY A 947 50.69 -35.31 -3.54
N THR A 948 50.26 -35.23 -2.27
CA THR A 948 50.93 -35.91 -1.16
C THR A 948 50.84 -37.43 -1.29
N SER A 949 49.65 -37.98 -1.59
CA SER A 949 49.48 -39.41 -1.85
C SER A 949 50.30 -39.88 -3.06
N LEU A 950 50.36 -39.07 -4.14
CA LEU A 950 51.20 -39.38 -5.30
C LEU A 950 52.69 -39.48 -4.91
N LEU A 951 53.20 -38.54 -4.10
CA LEU A 951 54.57 -38.54 -3.61
C LEU A 951 54.91 -39.72 -2.68
N HIS A 952 53.91 -40.28 -1.99
CA HIS A 952 54.08 -41.49 -1.16
C HIS A 952 53.88 -42.81 -1.94
N GLY A 953 53.50 -42.75 -3.23
CA GLY A 953 53.20 -43.93 -4.05
C GLY A 953 51.76 -44.45 -3.94
N ASP A 954 50.90 -43.76 -3.17
CA ASP A 954 49.50 -44.11 -2.94
C ASP A 954 48.60 -43.71 -4.13
N ALA A 955 48.78 -44.40 -5.26
CA ALA A 955 48.10 -44.08 -6.53
C ALA A 955 46.56 -44.12 -6.43
N LYS A 956 45.98 -45.00 -5.61
CA LYS A 956 44.52 -45.15 -5.46
C LYS A 956 43.90 -43.94 -4.71
N PRO A 957 44.34 -43.57 -3.49
CA PRO A 957 43.91 -42.32 -2.84
C PRO A 957 44.15 -41.07 -3.71
N ALA A 958 45.31 -40.97 -4.37
CA ALA A 958 45.60 -39.86 -5.27
C ALA A 958 44.58 -39.75 -6.40
N SER A 959 44.28 -40.86 -7.09
CA SER A 959 43.30 -40.92 -8.19
C SER A 959 41.89 -40.51 -7.73
N THR A 960 41.42 -41.01 -6.58
CA THR A 960 40.11 -40.64 -6.02
C THR A 960 40.03 -39.13 -5.73
N LEU A 961 41.07 -38.54 -5.15
CA LEU A 961 41.10 -37.10 -4.89
C LEU A 961 41.16 -36.29 -6.18
N PHE A 962 41.99 -36.66 -7.16
CA PHE A 962 42.02 -36.02 -8.48
C PHE A 962 40.66 -36.07 -9.21
N MET A 963 39.96 -37.21 -9.17
CA MET A 963 38.62 -37.35 -9.76
C MET A 963 37.57 -36.43 -9.10
N SER A 964 37.75 -36.04 -7.83
CA SER A 964 36.84 -35.11 -7.14
C SER A 964 37.03 -33.64 -7.52
N LEU A 965 38.22 -33.25 -8.01
CA LEU A 965 38.57 -31.85 -8.24
C LEU A 965 37.73 -31.15 -9.32
N PRO A 966 37.42 -31.76 -10.49
CA PRO A 966 36.60 -31.12 -11.52
C PRO A 966 35.18 -30.76 -11.02
N GLY A 967 34.56 -31.63 -10.21
CA GLY A 967 33.26 -31.36 -9.59
C GLY A 967 33.33 -30.18 -8.62
N LYS A 968 34.30 -30.19 -7.70
CA LYS A 968 34.52 -29.09 -6.74
C LYS A 968 34.82 -27.76 -7.44
N LEU A 969 35.60 -27.78 -8.52
CA LEU A 969 35.92 -26.60 -9.32
C LEU A 969 34.70 -26.07 -10.09
N THR A 970 33.89 -26.95 -10.67
CA THR A 970 32.63 -26.60 -11.36
C THR A 970 31.62 -25.99 -10.38
N ASN A 971 31.42 -26.61 -9.22
CA ASN A 971 30.56 -26.09 -8.15
C ASN A 971 31.03 -24.73 -7.67
N GLN A 972 32.34 -24.54 -7.43
CA GLN A 972 32.88 -23.24 -7.05
C GLN A 972 32.62 -22.18 -8.14
N ALA A 973 32.90 -22.48 -9.41
CA ALA A 973 32.67 -21.53 -10.51
C ALA A 973 31.18 -21.15 -10.66
N ASN A 974 30.27 -22.13 -10.55
CA ASN A 974 28.82 -21.90 -10.55
C ASN A 974 28.39 -21.02 -9.37
N TRP A 975 28.79 -21.34 -8.14
CA TRP A 975 28.40 -20.55 -6.96
C TRP A 975 28.96 -19.12 -7.00
N THR A 976 30.15 -18.93 -7.55
CA THR A 976 30.73 -17.60 -7.80
C THR A 976 29.95 -16.82 -8.87
N ASN A 977 29.46 -17.48 -9.94
CA ASN A 977 28.55 -16.84 -10.90
C ASN A 977 27.21 -16.42 -10.27
N GLU A 978 26.63 -17.25 -9.40
CA GLU A 978 25.38 -16.87 -8.69
C GLU A 978 25.58 -15.72 -7.73
N LEU A 979 26.71 -15.68 -7.02
CA LEU A 979 27.11 -14.55 -6.19
C LEU A 979 27.20 -13.25 -7.02
N ALA A 980 27.87 -13.31 -8.18
CA ALA A 980 27.98 -12.18 -9.09
C ALA A 980 26.60 -11.69 -9.61
N LEU A 981 25.66 -12.59 -9.91
CA LEU A 981 24.29 -12.24 -10.31
C LEU A 981 23.47 -11.64 -9.16
N CYS A 982 23.63 -12.14 -7.94
CA CYS A 982 23.02 -11.60 -6.73
C CYS A 982 23.51 -10.16 -6.44
N GLU A 983 24.79 -9.91 -6.63
CA GLU A 983 25.40 -8.58 -6.50
C GLU A 983 24.99 -7.62 -7.63
N LEU A 984 24.81 -8.14 -8.86
CA LEU A 984 24.27 -7.35 -9.97
C LEU A 984 22.82 -6.91 -9.68
N GLU A 985 21.97 -7.81 -9.17
CA GLU A 985 20.61 -7.45 -8.77
C GLU A 985 20.59 -6.50 -7.57
N SER A 986 21.46 -6.71 -6.57
CA SER A 986 21.51 -5.87 -5.36
C SER A 986 22.00 -4.45 -5.59
N GLY A 987 22.66 -4.17 -6.72
CA GLY A 987 23.26 -2.88 -7.03
C GLY A 987 24.78 -2.83 -6.85
N GLU A 988 25.42 -3.87 -6.33
CA GLU A 988 26.86 -3.94 -6.08
C GLU A 988 27.66 -4.30 -7.36
N SER A 989 27.48 -3.52 -8.42
CA SER A 989 28.03 -3.76 -9.77
C SER A 989 29.55 -3.96 -9.82
N THR A 990 30.32 -3.28 -8.96
CA THR A 990 31.77 -3.43 -8.91
C THR A 990 32.19 -4.78 -8.32
N GLN A 991 31.54 -5.23 -7.24
CA GLN A 991 31.79 -6.53 -6.62
C GLN A 991 31.36 -7.67 -7.58
N SER A 992 30.18 -7.50 -8.19
CA SER A 992 29.64 -8.40 -9.22
C SER A 992 30.64 -8.65 -10.35
N ALA A 993 31.30 -7.60 -10.85
CA ALA A 993 32.30 -7.73 -11.90
C ALA A 993 33.54 -8.54 -11.49
N GLU A 994 34.00 -8.39 -10.24
CA GLU A 994 35.14 -9.13 -9.70
C GLU A 994 34.81 -10.61 -9.57
N GLU A 995 33.62 -10.94 -9.06
CA GLU A 995 33.16 -12.33 -8.92
C GLU A 995 32.88 -12.96 -10.31
N PHE A 996 32.33 -12.22 -11.29
CA PHE A 996 32.21 -12.69 -12.68
C PHE A 996 33.56 -13.02 -13.33
N ILE A 997 34.57 -12.17 -13.13
CA ILE A 997 35.95 -12.41 -13.58
C ILE A 997 36.52 -13.64 -12.88
N ALA A 998 36.30 -13.80 -11.57
CA ALA A 998 36.73 -14.96 -10.81
C ALA A 998 36.09 -16.26 -11.32
N ALA A 999 34.77 -16.27 -11.60
CA ALA A 999 34.07 -17.42 -12.15
C ALA A 999 34.62 -17.86 -13.52
N LEU A 1000 34.85 -16.93 -14.45
CA LEU A 1000 35.43 -17.23 -15.76
C LEU A 1000 36.94 -17.56 -15.71
N THR A 1001 37.66 -17.09 -14.69
CA THR A 1001 39.05 -17.49 -14.46
C THR A 1001 39.14 -18.91 -13.89
N LEU A 1002 38.15 -19.32 -13.08
CA LEU A 1002 38.04 -20.68 -12.55
C LEU A 1002 37.64 -21.69 -13.63
N LEU A 1003 36.66 -21.37 -14.46
CA LEU A 1003 36.17 -22.24 -15.54
C LEU A 1003 35.91 -21.43 -16.82
N PRO A 1004 36.91 -21.27 -17.72
CA PRO A 1004 36.79 -20.41 -18.89
C PRO A 1004 35.68 -20.79 -19.88
N ASN A 1005 35.28 -22.06 -19.90
CA ASN A 1005 34.23 -22.63 -20.76
C ASN A 1005 32.87 -22.80 -20.05
N LEU A 1006 32.61 -22.03 -18.99
CA LEU A 1006 31.32 -22.04 -18.28
C LEU A 1006 30.14 -21.81 -19.24
N PRO A 1007 29.05 -22.60 -19.21
CA PRO A 1007 27.94 -22.46 -20.16
C PRO A 1007 27.27 -21.09 -20.17
N THR A 1008 27.26 -20.38 -19.04
CA THR A 1008 26.72 -19.02 -18.90
C THR A 1008 27.66 -17.91 -19.38
N ARG A 1009 28.85 -18.24 -19.89
CA ARG A 1009 29.87 -17.28 -20.37
C ARG A 1009 29.32 -16.18 -21.29
N PRO A 1010 28.41 -16.42 -22.26
CA PRO A 1010 27.88 -15.34 -23.11
C PRO A 1010 27.14 -14.26 -22.31
N VAL A 1011 26.42 -14.65 -21.25
CA VAL A 1011 25.70 -13.74 -20.35
C VAL A 1011 26.69 -12.97 -19.47
N ILE A 1012 27.70 -13.65 -18.92
CA ILE A 1012 28.75 -13.02 -18.11
C ILE A 1012 29.54 -11.99 -18.95
N ALA A 1013 29.89 -12.35 -20.20
CA ALA A 1013 30.61 -11.48 -21.11
C ALA A 1013 29.84 -10.18 -21.40
N TYR A 1014 28.52 -10.28 -21.64
CA TYR A 1014 27.65 -9.13 -21.84
C TYR A 1014 27.63 -8.19 -20.61
N TYR A 1015 27.47 -8.72 -19.40
CA TYR A 1015 27.46 -7.89 -18.19
C TYR A 1015 28.82 -7.25 -17.90
N LEU A 1016 29.93 -7.97 -18.09
CA LEU A 1016 31.28 -7.41 -17.96
C LEU A 1016 31.54 -6.28 -18.98
N GLU A 1017 31.11 -6.45 -20.23
CA GLU A 1017 31.19 -5.40 -21.27
C GLU A 1017 30.41 -4.14 -20.85
N LYS A 1018 29.18 -4.30 -20.35
CA LYS A 1018 28.35 -3.19 -19.84
C LYS A 1018 28.91 -2.51 -18.59
N MET A 1019 29.67 -3.23 -17.77
CA MET A 1019 30.43 -2.69 -16.64
C MET A 1019 31.79 -2.06 -17.04
N GLY A 1020 32.15 -2.09 -18.33
CA GLY A 1020 33.44 -1.59 -18.81
C GLY A 1020 34.65 -2.43 -18.39
N LYS A 1021 34.47 -3.74 -18.19
CA LYS A 1021 35.50 -4.67 -17.70
C LYS A 1021 35.88 -5.70 -18.77
N SER A 1022 37.14 -6.13 -18.76
CA SER A 1022 37.66 -7.12 -19.70
C SER A 1022 37.18 -8.53 -19.37
N VAL A 1023 36.63 -9.24 -20.36
CA VAL A 1023 36.27 -10.65 -20.23
C VAL A 1023 37.53 -11.53 -20.24
N PRO A 1024 37.76 -12.42 -19.25
CA PRO A 1024 38.89 -13.35 -19.24
C PRO A 1024 38.93 -14.20 -20.52
N PRO A 1025 40.09 -14.41 -21.16
CA PRO A 1025 40.18 -15.14 -22.42
C PRO A 1025 39.69 -16.59 -22.27
N LEU A 1026 39.22 -17.19 -23.36
CA LEU A 1026 39.11 -18.65 -23.42
C LEU A 1026 40.51 -19.25 -23.26
N ALA A 1027 40.62 -20.37 -22.56
CA ALA A 1027 41.85 -21.15 -22.58
C ALA A 1027 42.16 -21.50 -24.05
N LYS A 1028 43.37 -21.16 -24.51
CA LYS A 1028 43.84 -21.63 -25.81
C LYS A 1028 43.78 -23.15 -25.80
N ALA A 1029 43.17 -23.74 -26.83
CA ALA A 1029 43.41 -25.15 -27.09
C ALA A 1029 44.93 -25.31 -27.25
N SER A 1030 45.52 -26.22 -26.48
CA SER A 1030 46.94 -26.50 -26.57
C SER A 1030 47.22 -27.18 -27.91
N ASP A 1031 47.94 -26.48 -28.80
CA ASP A 1031 48.66 -27.07 -29.92
C ASP A 1031 49.78 -27.97 -29.38
N GLU A 1032 49.42 -29.10 -28.78
CA GLU A 1032 50.34 -30.15 -28.33
C GLU A 1032 49.79 -31.53 -28.71
N THR A 1033 50.06 -31.93 -29.95
CA THR A 1033 50.40 -33.32 -30.29
C THR A 1033 51.16 -33.36 -31.63
N GLU A 1034 52.29 -32.65 -31.69
CA GLU A 1034 53.38 -33.16 -32.52
C GLU A 1034 53.82 -34.52 -31.95
N GLY A 1035 53.99 -35.51 -32.83
CA GLY A 1035 54.72 -36.73 -32.50
C GLY A 1035 53.93 -37.87 -31.85
N THR A 1036 53.01 -38.51 -32.58
CA THR A 1036 53.10 -39.97 -32.79
C THR A 1036 52.19 -40.46 -33.93
N THR A 1037 52.79 -40.77 -35.07
CA THR A 1037 52.15 -41.58 -36.12
C THR A 1037 52.12 -43.06 -35.71
N PRO A 1038 50.96 -43.73 -35.70
CA PRO A 1038 50.89 -45.18 -35.79
C PRO A 1038 51.09 -45.59 -37.24
N LYS A 1039 52.14 -46.35 -37.55
CA LYS A 1039 52.24 -47.06 -38.85
C LYS A 1039 51.19 -48.17 -38.89
N ALA A 1040 50.37 -48.18 -39.94
CA ALA A 1040 49.69 -49.38 -40.43
C ALA A 1040 49.76 -49.36 -41.96
N ASN A 1041 50.17 -50.49 -42.55
CA ASN A 1041 50.57 -50.57 -43.96
C ASN A 1041 49.36 -50.56 -44.92
N THR A 1042 49.51 -49.83 -46.02
CA THR A 1042 49.10 -50.31 -47.36
C THR A 1042 49.86 -49.56 -48.47
N GLU A 1043 50.90 -50.20 -48.98
CA GLU A 1043 51.27 -50.14 -50.40
C GLU A 1043 50.09 -50.76 -51.20
N ASP A 1044 49.71 -50.42 -52.43
CA ASP A 1044 50.13 -49.38 -53.40
C ASP A 1044 48.93 -49.20 -54.40
N GLU A 1045 48.87 -48.39 -55.46
CA GLU A 1045 49.85 -47.57 -56.20
C GLU A 1045 49.10 -46.46 -57.00
N LYS A 1046 49.81 -45.41 -57.47
CA LYS A 1046 49.52 -44.56 -58.67
C LYS A 1046 48.22 -43.68 -58.69
N ALA A 1047 48.24 -42.44 -59.19
CA ALA A 1047 49.33 -41.58 -59.70
C ALA A 1047 48.89 -40.10 -59.79
N THR A 1048 49.87 -39.17 -59.74
CA THR A 1048 49.97 -37.86 -60.46
C THR A 1048 48.76 -36.91 -60.55
N SER A 1049 48.89 -35.57 -60.45
CA SER A 1049 50.00 -34.67 -60.08
C SER A 1049 49.47 -33.22 -60.00
N LYS A 1050 50.09 -32.37 -59.17
CA LYS A 1050 50.05 -30.88 -59.28
C LYS A 1050 50.64 -30.41 -60.65
N PRO A 1051 50.51 -29.14 -61.13
CA PRO A 1051 50.47 -27.91 -60.31
C PRO A 1051 49.68 -26.66 -60.83
N GLU A 1052 49.72 -25.62 -60.00
CA GLU A 1052 49.93 -24.18 -60.29
C GLU A 1052 49.06 -23.35 -61.28
N SER A 1053 48.39 -22.35 -60.66
CA SER A 1053 48.51 -20.90 -60.90
C SER A 1053 48.06 -20.22 -62.22
N ASP A 1054 47.12 -19.28 -62.02
CA ASP A 1054 47.21 -17.86 -62.39
C ASP A 1054 46.42 -17.30 -63.62
N LYS A 1055 45.75 -16.16 -63.34
CA LYS A 1055 45.29 -15.05 -64.22
C LYS A 1055 43.93 -15.07 -64.97
N LEU A 1056 43.05 -14.20 -64.46
CA LEU A 1056 42.20 -13.18 -65.14
C LEU A 1056 41.27 -13.53 -66.34
N ALA A 1057 39.97 -13.61 -66.01
CA ALA A 1057 38.88 -12.77 -66.55
C ALA A 1057 38.41 -13.01 -68.03
N PRO A 1058 37.28 -12.40 -68.52
CA PRO A 1058 36.06 -13.18 -68.72
C PRO A 1058 35.31 -12.99 -70.07
N ALA A 1059 34.68 -14.04 -70.63
CA ALA A 1059 33.62 -13.90 -71.65
C ALA A 1059 32.77 -15.19 -71.88
N GLU A 1060 31.44 -15.03 -71.80
CA GLU A 1060 30.32 -15.72 -72.49
C GLU A 1060 30.24 -17.28 -72.56
N PRO A 1061 29.01 -17.83 -72.65
CA PRO A 1061 28.37 -17.98 -73.96
C PRO A 1061 26.92 -17.44 -74.06
N LYS A 1062 26.68 -16.67 -75.13
CA LYS A 1062 25.39 -16.43 -75.83
C LYS A 1062 24.93 -17.72 -76.57
N VAL A 1063 23.70 -17.93 -77.09
CA VAL A 1063 22.45 -17.16 -77.34
C VAL A 1063 21.32 -18.22 -77.56
N ASN A 1064 20.06 -18.14 -77.04
CA ASN A 1064 18.89 -17.30 -77.43
C ASN A 1064 18.33 -17.57 -78.87
N PRO A 1065 17.07 -17.21 -79.29
CA PRO A 1065 15.90 -16.65 -78.58
C PRO A 1065 14.49 -17.20 -79.13
N PRO A 1066 13.38 -16.43 -79.43
CA PRO A 1066 11.99 -16.82 -79.03
C PRO A 1066 10.88 -16.67 -80.14
N THR A 1067 9.58 -16.66 -79.77
CA THR A 1067 8.48 -15.89 -80.45
C THR A 1067 7.14 -15.87 -79.67
N ASP A 1068 6.54 -14.68 -79.51
CA ASP A 1068 5.10 -14.37 -79.28
C ASP A 1068 4.41 -14.05 -80.66
N PRO A 1069 3.16 -13.52 -80.83
CA PRO A 1069 2.02 -13.14 -79.93
C PRO A 1069 0.68 -13.84 -80.41
N PRO A 1070 -0.59 -13.31 -80.42
CA PRO A 1070 -1.20 -12.04 -79.93
C PRO A 1070 -2.62 -12.09 -79.27
N THR A 1071 -3.11 -10.89 -78.92
CA THR A 1071 -4.48 -10.41 -78.59
C THR A 1071 -5.36 -10.16 -79.86
N PRO A 1072 -6.61 -9.58 -79.85
CA PRO A 1072 -7.47 -8.98 -78.78
C PRO A 1072 -8.99 -9.36 -78.79
N GLU A 1073 -9.79 -8.87 -77.82
CA GLU A 1073 -11.06 -8.07 -78.00
C GLU A 1073 -11.97 -7.96 -76.73
N LYS A 1074 -12.81 -6.91 -76.71
CA LYS A 1074 -13.90 -6.54 -75.75
C LYS A 1074 -15.24 -6.50 -76.56
N PRO A 1075 -16.45 -6.12 -76.05
CA PRO A 1075 -17.00 -5.95 -74.68
C PRO A 1075 -18.41 -6.60 -74.45
N LYS A 1076 -18.97 -6.49 -73.23
CA LYS A 1076 -20.38 -6.16 -72.83
C LYS A 1076 -20.52 -6.31 -71.29
N GLU A 1077 -21.13 -5.37 -70.53
CA GLU A 1077 -22.58 -5.18 -70.28
C GLU A 1077 -23.27 -6.48 -69.81
N GLU A 1078 -24.05 -6.56 -68.73
CA GLU A 1078 -24.80 -5.57 -67.93
C GLU A 1078 -25.08 -6.14 -66.50
N GLY A 1079 -25.69 -5.37 -65.58
CA GLY A 1079 -26.39 -5.96 -64.41
C GLY A 1079 -26.09 -5.37 -63.02
N ALA A 1080 -26.73 -4.25 -62.68
CA ALA A 1080 -26.70 -3.68 -61.32
C ALA A 1080 -27.95 -4.07 -60.50
N ALA A 1081 -27.79 -4.38 -59.20
CA ALA A 1081 -28.86 -4.22 -58.19
C ALA A 1081 -28.36 -4.28 -56.72
N LYS A 1082 -28.12 -3.09 -56.15
CA LYS A 1082 -28.35 -2.57 -54.78
C LYS A 1082 -28.44 -3.44 -53.48
N PRO A 1083 -28.25 -2.81 -52.29
CA PRO A 1083 -28.08 -3.49 -50.99
C PRO A 1083 -29.28 -3.35 -50.02
N SER A 1084 -29.25 -4.10 -48.90
CA SER A 1084 -29.74 -3.63 -47.58
C SER A 1084 -29.47 -4.62 -46.43
N ALA A 1085 -28.62 -4.24 -45.47
CA ALA A 1085 -28.70 -4.53 -44.02
C ALA A 1085 -27.43 -3.99 -43.34
#